data_AF-A0A7X4CM29-F1
#
_entry.id   AF-A0A7X4CM29-F1
#
_cell.length_a   1.000
_cell.length_b   1.000
_cell.length_c   1.000
_cell.angle_alpha   90.00
_cell.angle_beta   90.00
_cell.angle_gamma   90.00
#
_symmetry.space_group_name_H-M   'P 1'
#
loop_
_entity.id
_entity.type
_entity.pdbx_description
1 polymer ?
#
loop_
_entity_poly.entity_id
_entity_poly.type
_entity_poly.pdbx_seq_one_letter_code
_entity_poly.pdbx_strand_id
1 'polypeptide(L)'
;MPRSLLIAVRFHEGRYHGVADGFDGAKGWPPSPARLFQALVASAARGSRLEADDQDALLWLERLPPPRVSAPAAHRGRDLKLFVPNNDLDSVGGDPALVGKIRVGKIWRPCFFDANVPILYSWEFESGEAMAGRVCSIAERLCQLGRGVDMAWAQGQVLDQERAQAALEAHSGALRIPGGAGQVPTPHRGTLDSLVERHARSRTRLRTERTGRKQVQTFTQPPPAYFGRTGYNTPVRRLHFELRSPKGGFSAQPLDSAFPFVASLRDAVAKRLMDSMPNDSARIEKLIVGRNASSADLARRIRILAIPSVGAEHVVPSIRRVLVEVPAECPLRLDDLKWAFAGVKAPGLEQGILVSTTESRMADRFCRSALAFETITPVALSSAQRRRIGETGQKSARERQQEERAAIGAVYQALRHVGIENRPTDVHVQREPFQKRGALAESFARGSRFSKHALWHVALRFGSPVLGPLFVGDGRFCGLGLMLPKESYDSLLAFDLGRRVAQRDWPRLVQGLRRALMSLDADDRGGVKRLFSGHEPDGSPDRSGHHSHVFLAADEVNADLDARTRLVVAAPWMVDRTAKRQPSDLAEFGNVVRKLHDLRAGSLGRFTGLIPHSVEDEDPLVGPTKTWVGQTLYVATRNMKRADDPQEFIKSDIVNECRRRGLPKPRDIELHRVKVGPRGGRPTAMVKLRFAVSVRGPILLGRTSHQGGGLFHAMTSPPTRNAG
;
A
#
# COMPACT_ATOMS: atom_id res chain seq x y z
N MET A 1 -27.70 17.74 14.32
CA MET A 1 -26.74 16.62 14.39
C MET A 1 -26.90 15.79 13.12
N PRO A 2 -25.82 15.26 12.53
CA PRO A 2 -25.93 14.42 11.34
C PRO A 2 -26.79 13.18 11.64
N ARG A 3 -27.75 12.90 10.76
CA ARG A 3 -28.63 11.74 10.79
C ARG A 3 -28.15 10.72 9.76
N SER A 4 -28.67 9.51 9.83
CA SER A 4 -28.39 8.46 8.85
C SER A 4 -29.66 7.76 8.40
N LEU A 5 -29.82 7.58 7.09
CA LEU A 5 -30.84 6.74 6.48
C LEU A 5 -30.25 5.34 6.30
N LEU A 6 -30.81 4.35 6.99
CA LEU A 6 -30.42 2.94 6.89
C LEU A 6 -31.52 2.15 6.19
N ILE A 7 -31.20 1.53 5.06
CA ILE A 7 -32.08 0.59 4.36
C ILE A 7 -31.53 -0.82 4.52
N ALA A 8 -32.28 -1.69 5.20
CA ALA A 8 -31.97 -3.11 5.34
C ALA A 8 -32.79 -3.91 4.33
N VAL A 9 -32.13 -4.59 3.40
CA VAL A 9 -32.76 -5.44 2.38
C VAL A 9 -32.55 -6.91 2.72
N ARG A 10 -33.60 -7.71 2.67
CA ARG A 10 -33.55 -9.17 2.84
C ARG A 10 -34.07 -9.85 1.58
N PHE A 11 -33.35 -10.87 1.13
CA PHE A 11 -33.79 -11.69 0.03
C PHE A 11 -34.63 -12.86 0.54
N HIS A 12 -35.62 -13.27 -0.25
CA HIS A 12 -36.43 -14.45 0.08
C HIS A 12 -35.57 -15.72 0.09
N GLU A 13 -34.66 -15.84 -0.88
CA GLU A 13 -33.68 -16.92 -0.96
C GLU A 13 -32.25 -16.37 -0.81
N GLY A 14 -31.32 -17.21 -0.37
CA GLY A 14 -29.90 -16.90 -0.28
C GLY A 14 -29.20 -16.86 -1.64
N ARG A 15 -29.85 -16.31 -2.67
CA ARG A 15 -29.42 -16.35 -4.09
C ARG A 15 -29.64 -15.01 -4.77
N TYR A 16 -28.67 -14.60 -5.57
CA TYR A 16 -28.73 -13.37 -6.38
C TYR A 16 -28.12 -13.59 -7.77
N HIS A 17 -28.78 -13.12 -8.83
CA HIS A 17 -28.40 -13.47 -10.21
C HIS A 17 -27.70 -12.35 -11.01
N GLY A 18 -27.53 -11.16 -10.44
CA GLY A 18 -26.78 -10.06 -11.07
C GLY A 18 -27.31 -9.61 -12.45
N VAL A 19 -26.52 -8.83 -13.18
CA VAL A 19 -26.85 -8.29 -14.52
C VAL A 19 -26.24 -9.17 -15.62
N ALA A 20 -27.03 -9.57 -16.62
CA ALA A 20 -26.57 -10.41 -17.74
C ALA A 20 -25.86 -9.62 -18.87
N ASP A 21 -26.02 -8.29 -18.88
CA ASP A 21 -25.69 -7.46 -20.04
C ASP A 21 -24.28 -6.86 -19.90
N GLY A 22 -23.27 -7.58 -20.42
CA GLY A 22 -21.97 -7.04 -20.85
C GLY A 22 -20.98 -6.57 -19.79
N PHE A 23 -21.44 -6.15 -18.61
CA PHE A 23 -20.59 -5.82 -17.47
C PHE A 23 -20.63 -6.97 -16.46
N ASP A 24 -19.89 -8.04 -16.80
CA ASP A 24 -19.43 -9.10 -15.90
C ASP A 24 -20.41 -9.38 -14.75
N GLY A 25 -21.51 -10.10 -15.02
CA GLY A 25 -22.57 -10.39 -14.04
C GLY A 25 -22.11 -11.03 -12.75
N ALA A 26 -20.87 -11.54 -12.71
CA ALA A 26 -20.22 -12.11 -11.55
C ALA A 26 -19.50 -11.05 -10.65
N LYS A 27 -19.31 -9.81 -11.11
CA LYS A 27 -18.80 -8.65 -10.33
C LYS A 27 -19.92 -7.82 -9.66
N GLY A 28 -21.19 -8.17 -9.88
CA GLY A 28 -22.34 -7.40 -9.42
C GLY A 28 -22.80 -7.65 -7.98
N TRP A 29 -22.02 -8.35 -7.14
CA TRP A 29 -22.35 -8.58 -5.72
C TRP A 29 -21.55 -7.66 -4.79
N PRO A 30 -22.21 -7.05 -3.77
CA PRO A 30 -23.64 -6.98 -3.55
C PRO A 30 -24.34 -6.14 -4.62
N PRO A 31 -25.69 -6.18 -4.71
CA PRO A 31 -26.43 -5.30 -5.61
C PRO A 31 -25.97 -3.85 -5.41
N SER A 32 -25.62 -3.18 -6.51
CA SER A 32 -25.06 -1.83 -6.42
C SER A 32 -26.08 -0.82 -5.86
N PRO A 33 -25.64 0.33 -5.30
CA PRO A 33 -26.55 1.39 -4.90
C PRO A 33 -27.47 1.86 -6.03
N ALA A 34 -26.98 1.89 -7.28
CA ALA A 34 -27.82 2.16 -8.44
C ALA A 34 -28.92 1.09 -8.64
N ARG A 35 -28.61 -0.19 -8.41
CA ARG A 35 -29.60 -1.27 -8.52
C ARG A 35 -30.67 -1.16 -7.42
N LEU A 36 -30.28 -0.78 -6.20
CA LEU A 36 -31.24 -0.47 -5.14
C LEU A 36 -32.09 0.75 -5.51
N PHE A 37 -31.48 1.82 -6.04
CA PHE A 37 -32.22 3.00 -6.47
C PHE A 37 -33.27 2.67 -7.54
N GLN A 38 -32.92 1.86 -8.55
CA GLN A 38 -33.87 1.36 -9.54
C GLN A 38 -35.04 0.59 -8.90
N ALA A 39 -34.75 -0.26 -7.90
CA ALA A 39 -35.79 -0.98 -7.18
C ALA A 39 -36.70 -0.03 -6.40
N LEU A 40 -36.14 0.98 -5.71
CA LEU A 40 -36.93 1.99 -5.00
C LEU A 40 -37.83 2.80 -5.94
N VAL A 41 -37.33 3.19 -7.12
CA VAL A 41 -38.16 3.85 -8.16
C VAL A 41 -39.31 2.94 -8.60
N ALA A 42 -39.05 1.65 -8.79
CA ALA A 42 -40.08 0.68 -9.14
C ALA A 42 -41.11 0.47 -8.01
N SER A 43 -40.68 0.50 -6.75
CA SER A 43 -41.56 0.40 -5.58
C SER A 43 -42.43 1.65 -5.37
N ALA A 44 -41.90 2.82 -5.74
CA ALA A 44 -42.62 4.09 -5.65
C ALA A 44 -43.68 4.22 -6.76
N ALA A 45 -43.37 3.72 -7.97
CA ALA A 45 -44.24 3.86 -9.13
C ALA A 45 -45.51 3.00 -9.01
N ARG A 46 -46.65 3.58 -9.44
CA ARG A 46 -47.93 2.88 -9.61
C ARG A 46 -48.27 2.84 -11.09
N GLY A 47 -47.93 1.72 -11.75
CA GLY A 47 -47.99 1.62 -13.21
C GLY A 47 -47.01 2.59 -13.86
N SER A 48 -47.51 3.61 -14.56
CA SER A 48 -46.66 4.65 -15.18
C SER A 48 -46.58 5.96 -14.42
N ARG A 49 -47.17 6.04 -13.22
CA ARG A 49 -47.23 7.26 -12.42
C ARG A 49 -46.25 7.16 -11.25
N LEU A 50 -45.52 8.25 -11.02
CA LEU A 50 -44.70 8.47 -9.83
C LEU A 50 -45.33 9.66 -9.10
N GLU A 51 -45.77 9.44 -7.86
CA GLU A 51 -46.39 10.52 -7.06
C GLU A 51 -45.36 11.61 -6.73
N ALA A 52 -45.79 12.87 -6.64
CA ALA A 52 -44.89 14.01 -6.47
C ALA A 52 -43.99 13.87 -5.23
N ASP A 53 -44.57 13.52 -4.07
CA ASP A 53 -43.81 13.31 -2.83
C ASP A 53 -42.77 12.19 -2.95
N ASP A 54 -43.11 11.10 -3.66
CA ASP A 54 -42.18 9.98 -3.88
C ASP A 54 -41.06 10.41 -4.84
N GLN A 55 -41.40 11.20 -5.87
CA GLN A 55 -40.44 11.78 -6.81
C GLN A 55 -39.46 12.71 -6.09
N ASP A 56 -39.94 13.62 -5.25
CA ASP A 56 -39.12 14.56 -4.48
C ASP A 56 -38.17 13.82 -3.52
N ALA A 57 -38.66 12.78 -2.84
CA ALA A 57 -37.84 11.95 -1.97
C ALA A 57 -36.73 11.20 -2.74
N LEU A 58 -37.04 10.69 -3.94
CA LEU A 58 -36.05 10.03 -4.82
C LEU A 58 -35.05 11.04 -5.41
N LEU A 59 -35.48 12.25 -5.77
CA LEU A 59 -34.62 13.35 -6.21
C LEU A 59 -33.67 13.82 -5.09
N TRP A 60 -34.13 13.82 -3.85
CA TRP A 60 -33.30 14.07 -2.68
C TRP A 60 -32.26 12.95 -2.50
N LEU A 61 -32.69 11.68 -2.55
CA LEU A 61 -31.81 10.52 -2.36
C LEU A 61 -30.70 10.43 -3.42
N GLU A 62 -30.99 10.72 -4.70
CA GLU A 62 -29.97 10.67 -5.76
C GLU A 62 -28.88 11.74 -5.62
N ARG A 63 -29.10 12.78 -4.81
CA ARG A 63 -28.13 13.86 -4.56
C ARG A 63 -27.22 13.59 -3.38
N LEU A 64 -27.56 12.60 -2.54
CA LEU A 64 -26.69 12.23 -1.41
C LEU A 64 -25.40 11.58 -1.90
N PRO A 65 -24.29 11.70 -1.13
CA PRO A 65 -23.09 10.93 -1.40
C PRO A 65 -23.39 9.42 -1.44
N PRO A 66 -22.59 8.64 -2.19
CA PRO A 66 -22.76 7.19 -2.25
C PRO A 66 -22.82 6.54 -0.86
N PRO A 67 -23.68 5.53 -0.63
CA PRO A 67 -23.86 4.95 0.70
C PRO A 67 -22.69 4.07 1.11
N ARG A 68 -22.52 3.87 2.43
CA ARG A 68 -21.79 2.70 2.96
C ARG A 68 -22.67 1.45 2.81
N VAL A 69 -22.07 0.31 2.48
CA VAL A 69 -22.81 -0.94 2.22
C VAL A 69 -22.23 -2.10 3.01
N SER A 70 -23.00 -2.70 3.91
CA SER A 70 -22.66 -3.98 4.54
C SER A 70 -23.46 -5.10 3.88
N ALA A 71 -22.80 -6.16 3.41
CA ALA A 71 -23.48 -7.28 2.75
C ALA A 71 -22.90 -8.63 3.22
N PRO A 72 -23.72 -9.69 3.32
CA PRO A 72 -23.22 -11.00 3.73
C PRO A 72 -22.14 -11.51 2.77
N ALA A 73 -21.26 -12.35 3.31
CA ALA A 73 -20.28 -13.05 2.51
C ALA A 73 -21.01 -13.92 1.47
N ALA A 74 -20.69 -13.74 0.19
CA ALA A 74 -21.32 -14.49 -0.89
C ALA A 74 -20.29 -15.20 -1.75
N HIS A 75 -20.57 -16.45 -2.12
CA HIS A 75 -19.75 -17.22 -3.05
C HIS A 75 -20.44 -17.38 -4.40
N ARG A 76 -19.64 -17.51 -5.45
CA ARG A 76 -20.17 -17.78 -6.79
C ARG A 76 -20.61 -19.23 -6.90
N GLY A 77 -21.79 -19.42 -7.47
CA GLY A 77 -22.30 -20.71 -7.90
C GLY A 77 -21.62 -21.20 -9.17
N ARG A 78 -22.02 -22.40 -9.61
CA ARG A 78 -21.59 -22.96 -10.90
C ARG A 78 -22.27 -22.23 -12.05
N ASP A 79 -21.56 -22.18 -13.18
CA ASP A 79 -22.09 -21.66 -14.44
C ASP A 79 -23.23 -22.56 -14.95
N LEU A 80 -24.39 -21.96 -15.18
CA LEU A 80 -25.53 -22.61 -15.82
C LEU A 80 -25.77 -22.00 -17.20
N LYS A 81 -25.62 -22.78 -18.26
CA LYS A 81 -25.91 -22.32 -19.63
C LYS A 81 -27.38 -22.61 -19.95
N LEU A 82 -28.18 -21.56 -20.10
CA LEU A 82 -29.58 -21.63 -20.51
C LEU A 82 -29.74 -21.11 -21.94
N PHE A 83 -30.47 -21.85 -22.77
CA PHE A 83 -30.78 -21.42 -24.13
C PHE A 83 -32.08 -20.64 -24.14
N VAL A 84 -32.00 -19.36 -24.51
CA VAL A 84 -33.18 -18.48 -24.62
C VAL A 84 -33.37 -18.04 -26.07
N PRO A 85 -34.62 -17.82 -26.51
CA PRO A 85 -34.88 -17.17 -27.80
C PRO A 85 -34.11 -15.85 -27.91
N ASN A 86 -33.41 -15.66 -29.02
CA ASN A 86 -32.91 -14.35 -29.39
C ASN A 86 -34.06 -13.52 -30.00
N ASN A 87 -34.07 -12.21 -29.79
CA ASN A 87 -35.07 -11.33 -30.39
C ASN A 87 -34.75 -11.07 -31.88
N ASP A 88 -34.69 -12.14 -32.67
CA ASP A 88 -34.29 -12.15 -34.09
C ASP A 88 -35.16 -13.14 -34.87
N LEU A 89 -36.48 -13.03 -34.69
CA LEU A 89 -37.44 -13.91 -35.36
C LEU A 89 -37.46 -13.68 -36.88
N ASP A 90 -37.06 -12.48 -37.31
CA ASP A 90 -36.96 -12.10 -38.72
C ASP A 90 -35.90 -12.94 -39.46
N SER A 91 -34.80 -13.32 -38.79
CA SER A 91 -33.79 -14.24 -39.36
C SER A 91 -34.33 -15.63 -39.71
N VAL A 92 -35.50 -16.00 -39.18
CA VAL A 92 -36.20 -17.27 -39.48
C VAL A 92 -37.57 -17.05 -40.11
N GLY A 93 -37.76 -15.92 -40.79
CA GLY A 93 -38.98 -15.64 -41.56
C GLY A 93 -40.19 -15.23 -40.73
N GLY A 94 -39.99 -14.87 -39.45
CA GLY A 94 -41.04 -14.34 -38.58
C GLY A 94 -42.00 -15.40 -38.01
N ASP A 95 -41.75 -16.69 -38.24
CA ASP A 95 -42.61 -17.79 -37.77
C ASP A 95 -42.33 -18.16 -36.30
N PRO A 96 -43.27 -17.94 -35.37
CA PRO A 96 -43.12 -18.32 -33.96
C PRO A 96 -42.85 -19.81 -33.73
N ALA A 97 -43.26 -20.70 -34.65
CA ALA A 97 -42.95 -22.13 -34.56
C ALA A 97 -41.44 -22.41 -34.72
N LEU A 98 -40.70 -21.50 -35.35
CA LEU A 98 -39.27 -21.63 -35.63
C LEU A 98 -38.36 -20.99 -34.56
N VAL A 99 -38.93 -20.48 -33.46
CA VAL A 99 -38.18 -19.87 -32.33
C VAL A 99 -37.08 -20.78 -31.78
N GLY A 100 -37.21 -22.11 -31.93
CA GLY A 100 -36.18 -23.08 -31.55
C GLY A 100 -34.85 -22.88 -32.29
N LYS A 101 -34.85 -22.35 -33.51
CA LYS A 101 -33.69 -22.15 -34.38
C LYS A 101 -32.84 -20.92 -34.02
N ILE A 102 -33.41 -19.98 -33.26
CA ILE A 102 -32.77 -18.70 -32.88
C ILE A 102 -32.38 -18.67 -31.40
N ARG A 103 -32.23 -19.84 -30.77
CA ARG A 103 -31.84 -19.92 -29.36
C ARG A 103 -30.37 -19.58 -29.17
N VAL A 104 -30.09 -18.59 -28.33
CA VAL A 104 -28.73 -18.22 -27.93
C VAL A 104 -28.48 -18.69 -26.50
N GLY A 105 -27.32 -19.28 -26.27
CA GLY A 105 -26.89 -19.70 -24.93
C GLY A 105 -26.51 -18.49 -24.08
N LYS A 106 -27.24 -18.25 -22.99
CA LYS A 106 -26.91 -17.28 -21.95
C LYS A 106 -26.34 -18.00 -20.73
N ILE A 107 -25.22 -17.51 -20.22
CA ILE A 107 -24.60 -18.04 -19.01
C ILE A 107 -25.20 -17.33 -17.80
N TRP A 108 -25.71 -18.11 -16.85
CA TRP A 108 -26.23 -17.67 -15.58
C TRP A 108 -25.25 -18.08 -14.49
N ARG A 109 -24.91 -17.14 -13.60
CA ARG A 109 -23.97 -17.34 -12.50
C ARG A 109 -24.57 -16.79 -11.22
N PRO A 110 -25.30 -17.59 -10.43
CA PRO A 110 -25.87 -17.11 -9.17
C PRO A 110 -24.77 -16.87 -8.13
N CYS A 111 -24.99 -15.90 -7.25
CA CYS A 111 -24.25 -15.70 -6.01
C CYS A 111 -25.06 -16.27 -4.85
N PHE A 112 -24.43 -17.12 -4.03
CA PHE A 112 -25.04 -17.75 -2.85
C PHE A 112 -24.55 -17.09 -1.56
N PHE A 113 -25.47 -16.78 -0.65
CA PHE A 113 -25.23 -16.12 0.64
C PHE A 113 -26.26 -16.57 1.68
N ASP A 114 -26.07 -16.18 2.95
CA ASP A 114 -27.04 -16.45 4.01
C ASP A 114 -28.20 -15.46 3.93
N ALA A 115 -29.41 -15.94 3.62
CA ALA A 115 -30.62 -15.13 3.50
C ALA A 115 -31.05 -14.47 4.83
N ASN A 116 -30.61 -15.02 5.97
CA ASN A 116 -30.94 -14.48 7.29
C ASN A 116 -30.15 -13.20 7.60
N VAL A 117 -29.09 -12.91 6.84
CA VAL A 117 -28.26 -11.73 7.01
C VAL A 117 -28.68 -10.67 5.98
N PRO A 118 -29.22 -9.51 6.40
CA PRO A 118 -29.66 -8.47 5.49
C PRO A 118 -28.48 -7.80 4.76
N ILE A 119 -28.75 -7.11 3.66
CA ILE A 119 -27.84 -6.12 3.07
C ILE A 119 -28.22 -4.76 3.64
N LEU A 120 -27.26 -4.04 4.21
CA LEU A 120 -27.45 -2.70 4.76
C LEU A 120 -26.88 -1.65 3.83
N TYR A 121 -27.67 -0.63 3.49
CA TYR A 121 -27.23 0.57 2.78
C TYR A 121 -27.44 1.78 3.70
N SER A 122 -26.39 2.55 3.96
CA SER A 122 -26.43 3.68 4.89
C SER A 122 -25.95 4.97 4.23
N TRP A 123 -26.79 6.02 4.28
CA TRP A 123 -26.48 7.37 3.85
C TRP A 123 -26.44 8.32 5.04
N GLU A 124 -25.37 9.09 5.17
CA GLU A 124 -25.30 10.20 6.13
C GLU A 124 -25.92 11.46 5.50
N PHE A 125 -26.70 12.21 6.28
CA PHE A 125 -27.30 13.47 5.83
C PHE A 125 -27.47 14.47 6.98
N GLU A 126 -27.40 15.76 6.66
CA GLU A 126 -27.57 16.85 7.63
C GLU A 126 -29.00 17.40 7.67
N SER A 127 -29.70 17.38 6.54
CA SER A 127 -31.07 17.86 6.39
C SER A 127 -31.89 16.97 5.44
N GLY A 128 -33.22 17.00 5.57
CA GLY A 128 -34.13 16.18 4.77
C GLY A 128 -34.74 14.99 5.52
N GLU A 129 -34.95 15.07 6.84
CA GLU A 129 -35.53 13.98 7.65
C GLU A 129 -36.92 13.53 7.15
N ALA A 130 -37.76 14.46 6.66
CA ALA A 130 -39.04 14.12 6.03
C ALA A 130 -38.86 13.33 4.72
N MET A 131 -37.89 13.72 3.89
CA MET A 131 -37.55 13.00 2.65
C MET A 131 -36.99 11.60 2.97
N ALA A 132 -36.11 11.49 3.98
CA ALA A 132 -35.59 10.22 4.46
C ALA A 132 -36.71 9.30 4.96
N GLY A 133 -37.66 9.83 5.74
CA GLY A 133 -38.85 9.10 6.19
C GLY A 133 -39.70 8.62 5.01
N ARG A 134 -39.87 9.44 3.98
CA ARG A 134 -40.58 9.04 2.76
C ARG A 134 -39.85 7.94 1.99
N VAL A 135 -38.51 8.00 1.91
CA VAL A 135 -37.70 6.91 1.34
C VAL A 135 -37.89 5.61 2.13
N CYS A 136 -38.01 5.66 3.46
CA CYS A 136 -38.34 4.47 4.26
C CYS A 136 -39.69 3.86 3.83
N SER A 137 -40.74 4.67 3.65
CA SER A 137 -42.04 4.20 3.15
C SER A 137 -41.99 3.69 1.70
N ILE A 138 -41.08 4.18 0.87
CA ILE A 138 -40.81 3.61 -0.47
C ILE A 138 -40.13 2.23 -0.33
N ALA A 139 -39.15 2.11 0.56
CA ALA A 139 -38.41 0.87 0.79
C ALA A 139 -39.32 -0.28 1.26
N GLU A 140 -40.30 0.00 2.11
CA GLU A 140 -41.29 -0.99 2.59
C GLU A 140 -42.16 -1.60 1.47
N ARG A 141 -42.26 -0.92 0.32
CA ARG A 141 -42.99 -1.40 -0.87
C ARG A 141 -42.12 -2.24 -1.81
N LEU A 142 -40.83 -2.41 -1.52
CA LEU A 142 -39.90 -3.17 -2.34
C LEU A 142 -40.23 -4.67 -2.30
N CYS A 143 -40.40 -5.26 -3.49
CA CYS A 143 -40.65 -6.69 -3.66
C CYS A 143 -39.53 -7.41 -4.45
N GLN A 144 -38.56 -6.67 -4.99
CA GLN A 144 -37.55 -7.21 -5.90
C GLN A 144 -36.26 -6.37 -5.89
N LEU A 145 -35.10 -7.03 -5.86
CA LEU A 145 -33.79 -6.38 -6.02
C LEU A 145 -32.87 -7.20 -6.93
N GLY A 146 -32.92 -6.94 -8.24
CA GLY A 146 -32.13 -7.69 -9.22
C GLY A 146 -32.92 -8.02 -10.49
N ARG A 147 -33.02 -9.31 -10.80
CA ARG A 147 -33.88 -9.89 -11.85
C ARG A 147 -35.25 -10.26 -11.27
N GLY A 148 -36.21 -10.62 -12.14
CA GLY A 148 -37.57 -11.00 -11.72
C GLY A 148 -37.64 -12.18 -10.75
N VAL A 149 -36.58 -12.97 -10.67
CA VAL A 149 -36.43 -14.11 -9.75
C VAL A 149 -35.75 -13.74 -8.43
N ASP A 150 -35.22 -12.52 -8.31
CA ASP A 150 -34.50 -12.03 -7.13
C ASP A 150 -35.47 -11.29 -6.18
N MET A 151 -36.41 -12.04 -5.60
CA MET A 151 -37.41 -11.51 -4.67
C MET A 151 -36.75 -11.03 -3.38
N ALA A 152 -37.07 -9.80 -2.98
CA ALA A 152 -36.48 -9.15 -1.82
C ALA A 152 -37.47 -8.17 -1.19
N TRP A 153 -37.24 -7.79 0.06
CA TRP A 153 -38.03 -6.81 0.81
C TRP A 153 -37.11 -5.95 1.65
N ALA A 154 -37.49 -4.70 1.88
CA ALA A 154 -36.64 -3.74 2.55
C ALA A 154 -37.35 -3.03 3.70
N GLN A 155 -36.58 -2.67 4.72
CA GLN A 155 -37.02 -1.82 5.82
C GLN A 155 -36.10 -0.61 5.88
N GLY A 156 -36.70 0.60 5.89
CA GLY A 156 -35.96 1.85 6.08
C GLY A 156 -36.05 2.34 7.51
N GLN A 157 -34.98 2.92 8.03
CA GLN A 157 -34.93 3.58 9.34
C GLN A 157 -34.14 4.88 9.24
N VAL A 158 -34.59 5.91 9.96
CA VAL A 158 -33.80 7.12 10.21
C VAL A 158 -33.20 7.03 11.60
N LEU A 159 -31.87 6.99 11.67
CA LEU A 159 -31.10 6.81 12.90
C LEU A 159 -30.20 8.02 13.14
N ASP A 160 -29.70 8.15 14.37
CA ASP A 160 -28.49 8.93 14.61
C ASP A 160 -27.27 8.20 13.98
N GLN A 161 -26.19 8.96 13.78
CA GLN A 161 -24.99 8.45 13.12
C GLN A 161 -24.32 7.31 13.91
N GLU A 162 -24.30 7.40 15.24
CA GLU A 162 -23.66 6.40 16.11
C GLU A 162 -24.35 5.04 16.02
N ARG A 163 -25.70 5.01 16.07
CA ARG A 163 -26.46 3.77 15.93
C ARG A 163 -26.35 3.17 14.54
N ALA A 164 -26.34 4.00 13.49
CA ALA A 164 -26.14 3.52 12.13
C ALA A 164 -24.75 2.91 11.95
N GLN A 165 -23.72 3.53 12.52
CA GLN A 165 -22.35 3.00 12.51
C GLN A 165 -22.25 1.69 13.30
N ALA A 166 -22.83 1.62 14.50
CA ALA A 166 -22.86 0.39 15.29
C ALA A 166 -23.56 -0.77 14.55
N ALA A 167 -24.65 -0.49 13.82
CA ALA A 167 -25.33 -1.49 13.01
C ALA A 167 -24.47 -2.02 11.85
N LEU A 168 -23.73 -1.13 11.17
CA LEU A 168 -22.79 -1.52 10.10
C LEU A 168 -21.62 -2.36 10.64
N GLU A 169 -21.12 -2.04 11.84
CA GLU A 169 -20.00 -2.73 12.49
C GLU A 169 -20.39 -4.09 13.07
N ALA A 170 -21.59 -4.20 13.65
CA ALA A 170 -22.14 -5.46 14.16
C ALA A 170 -22.49 -6.44 13.04
N HIS A 171 -22.54 -5.97 11.79
CA HIS A 171 -22.85 -6.78 10.63
C HIS A 171 -21.78 -7.87 10.39
N SER A 172 -22.20 -9.11 10.18
CA SER A 172 -21.29 -10.26 10.01
C SER A 172 -20.54 -10.24 8.67
N GLY A 173 -21.10 -9.56 7.66
CA GLY A 173 -20.54 -9.45 6.31
C GLY A 173 -19.57 -8.29 6.06
N ALA A 174 -19.20 -8.10 4.79
CA ALA A 174 -18.21 -7.12 4.35
C ALA A 174 -18.79 -5.69 4.31
N LEU A 175 -18.17 -4.77 5.06
CA LEU A 175 -18.43 -3.34 4.97
C LEU A 175 -17.67 -2.74 3.77
N ARG A 176 -18.40 -2.04 2.91
CA ARG A 176 -17.88 -1.31 1.75
C ARG A 176 -18.08 0.19 1.98
N ILE A 177 -16.98 0.93 1.91
CA ILE A 177 -16.94 2.38 2.16
C ILE A 177 -16.59 3.10 0.85
N PRO A 178 -17.31 4.17 0.47
CA PRO A 178 -16.95 4.98 -0.70
C PRO A 178 -15.52 5.54 -0.61
N GLY A 179 -14.84 5.68 -1.75
CA GLY A 179 -13.49 6.28 -1.83
C GLY A 179 -12.36 5.28 -2.12
N GLY A 180 -12.69 4.12 -2.70
CA GLY A 180 -11.72 3.09 -3.09
C GLY A 180 -11.43 3.00 -4.58
N ALA A 181 -10.68 1.96 -4.97
CA ALA A 181 -10.55 1.57 -6.36
C ALA A 181 -11.84 0.88 -6.86
N GLY A 182 -12.10 0.93 -8.16
CA GLY A 182 -13.26 0.27 -8.78
C GLY A 182 -14.29 1.23 -9.34
N GLN A 183 -15.34 0.65 -9.91
CA GLN A 183 -16.29 1.35 -10.79
C GLN A 183 -17.72 0.79 -10.58
N VAL A 184 -18.24 0.95 -9.37
CA VAL A 184 -19.59 0.50 -8.98
C VAL A 184 -20.62 1.56 -9.38
N PRO A 185 -21.70 1.21 -10.09
CA PRO A 185 -22.74 2.16 -10.45
C PRO A 185 -23.50 2.69 -9.22
N THR A 186 -23.60 4.01 -9.12
CA THR A 186 -24.27 4.72 -8.02
C THR A 186 -25.27 5.75 -8.57
N PRO A 187 -26.37 6.05 -7.85
CA PRO A 187 -27.23 7.16 -8.25
C PRO A 187 -26.46 8.47 -8.14
N HIS A 188 -26.77 9.39 -9.04
CA HIS A 188 -26.32 10.78 -8.97
C HIS A 188 -27.40 11.68 -9.59
N ARG A 189 -27.18 12.99 -9.57
CA ARG A 189 -28.10 13.96 -10.17
C ARG A 189 -28.47 13.60 -11.62
N GLY A 190 -29.77 13.43 -11.88
CA GLY A 190 -30.31 13.07 -13.20
C GLY A 190 -30.47 11.56 -13.43
N THR A 191 -30.12 10.73 -12.45
CA THR A 191 -30.39 9.29 -12.50
C THR A 191 -31.88 9.01 -12.58
N LEU A 192 -32.72 9.66 -11.76
CA LEU A 192 -34.17 9.48 -11.78
C LEU A 192 -34.78 9.84 -13.13
N ASP A 193 -34.44 11.01 -13.65
CA ASP A 193 -34.93 11.49 -14.96
C ASP A 193 -34.58 10.48 -16.07
N SER A 194 -33.35 9.96 -16.06
CA SER A 194 -32.93 8.95 -17.05
C SER A 194 -33.74 7.64 -16.94
N LEU A 195 -34.14 7.25 -15.73
CA LEU A 195 -34.95 6.05 -15.50
C LEU A 195 -36.39 6.27 -15.96
N VAL A 196 -36.96 7.43 -15.67
CA VAL A 196 -38.30 7.84 -16.13
C VAL A 196 -38.34 7.90 -17.66
N GLU A 197 -37.36 8.54 -18.30
CA GLU A 197 -37.26 8.58 -19.76
C GLU A 197 -37.12 7.17 -20.34
N ARG A 198 -36.20 6.36 -19.80
CA ARG A 198 -36.00 4.99 -20.25
C ARG A 198 -37.28 4.17 -20.15
N HIS A 199 -38.08 4.33 -19.08
CA HIS A 199 -39.37 3.68 -18.93
C HIS A 199 -40.37 4.15 -20.00
N ALA A 200 -40.49 5.47 -20.22
CA ALA A 200 -41.35 6.04 -21.26
C ALA A 200 -41.00 5.53 -22.66
N ARG A 201 -39.71 5.44 -23.00
CA ARG A 201 -39.21 4.85 -24.26
C ARG A 201 -39.46 3.35 -24.32
N SER A 202 -39.28 2.63 -23.21
CA SER A 202 -39.53 1.17 -23.14
C SER A 202 -40.99 0.82 -23.44
N ARG A 203 -41.94 1.65 -23.01
CA ARG A 203 -43.37 1.46 -23.31
C ARG A 203 -43.71 1.59 -24.79
N THR A 204 -42.90 2.32 -25.57
CA THR A 204 -43.14 2.57 -26.99
C THR A 204 -42.09 1.90 -27.88
N ARG A 205 -41.33 0.93 -27.32
CA ARG A 205 -40.21 0.25 -27.98
C ARG A 205 -40.61 -0.68 -29.12
N LEU A 206 -41.87 -1.14 -29.12
CA LEU A 206 -42.46 -1.93 -30.19
C LEU A 206 -43.50 -1.03 -30.87
N ARG A 207 -43.29 -0.73 -32.15
CA ARG A 207 -44.25 0.03 -32.97
C ARG A 207 -44.64 -0.79 -34.16
N THR A 208 -45.93 -0.82 -34.49
CA THR A 208 -46.41 -1.48 -35.71
C THR A 208 -46.66 -0.41 -36.75
N GLU A 209 -45.87 -0.43 -37.82
CA GLU A 209 -46.02 0.47 -38.96
C GLU A 209 -46.60 -0.30 -40.15
N ARG A 210 -47.53 0.33 -40.88
CA ARG A 210 -48.18 -0.29 -42.04
C ARG A 210 -47.44 0.15 -43.30
N THR A 211 -46.75 -0.78 -43.94
CA THR A 211 -46.03 -0.52 -45.20
C THR A 211 -46.80 -1.23 -46.32
N GLY A 212 -47.70 -0.51 -47.00
CA GLY A 212 -48.63 -1.09 -47.97
C GLY A 212 -49.61 -2.08 -47.33
N ARG A 213 -49.72 -3.31 -47.86
CA ARG A 213 -50.59 -4.38 -47.32
C ARG A 213 -49.98 -5.14 -46.13
N LYS A 214 -48.69 -4.93 -45.80
CA LYS A 214 -47.99 -5.64 -44.71
C LYS A 214 -47.86 -4.76 -43.46
N GLN A 215 -48.04 -5.36 -42.29
CA GLN A 215 -47.67 -4.77 -41.00
C GLN A 215 -46.23 -5.16 -40.68
N VAL A 216 -45.39 -4.18 -40.35
CA VAL A 216 -44.00 -4.37 -39.92
C VAL A 216 -43.89 -3.89 -38.48
N GLN A 217 -43.36 -4.73 -37.59
CA GLN A 217 -43.12 -4.35 -36.21
C GLN A 217 -41.67 -3.85 -36.06
N THR A 218 -41.51 -2.58 -35.75
CA THR A 218 -40.21 -1.94 -35.54
C THR A 218 -39.85 -1.99 -34.05
N PHE A 219 -38.64 -2.46 -33.74
CA PHE A 219 -38.07 -2.44 -32.40
C PHE A 219 -37.06 -1.31 -32.24
N THR A 220 -37.24 -0.45 -31.23
CA THR A 220 -36.28 0.60 -30.87
C THR A 220 -35.75 0.36 -29.47
N GLN A 221 -34.43 0.21 -29.34
CA GLN A 221 -33.81 -0.01 -28.04
C GLN A 221 -33.87 1.27 -27.18
N PRO A 222 -34.44 1.21 -25.96
CA PRO A 222 -34.45 2.37 -25.05
C PRO A 222 -33.04 2.79 -24.62
N PRO A 223 -32.78 4.10 -24.41
CA PRO A 223 -31.47 4.59 -24.01
C PRO A 223 -31.01 3.96 -22.68
N PRO A 224 -29.70 3.71 -22.50
CA PRO A 224 -29.14 3.22 -21.24
C PRO A 224 -29.50 4.16 -20.08
N ALA A 225 -29.78 3.59 -18.92
CA ALA A 225 -29.95 4.39 -17.71
C ALA A 225 -28.62 5.05 -17.32
N TYR A 226 -28.69 6.27 -16.81
CA TYR A 226 -27.51 7.07 -16.51
C TYR A 226 -27.16 6.99 -15.02
N PHE A 227 -25.95 6.52 -14.74
CA PHE A 227 -25.44 6.31 -13.38
C PHE A 227 -24.03 6.87 -13.22
N GLY A 228 -23.74 7.32 -11.99
CA GLY A 228 -22.41 7.68 -11.58
C GLY A 228 -21.57 6.43 -11.34
N ARG A 229 -20.27 6.60 -11.17
CA ARG A 229 -19.37 5.48 -10.86
C ARG A 229 -18.55 5.82 -9.63
N THR A 230 -18.60 4.94 -8.63
CA THR A 230 -17.91 5.13 -7.37
C THR A 230 -17.06 3.90 -7.07
N GLY A 231 -15.80 4.12 -6.69
CA GLY A 231 -14.94 3.07 -6.17
C GLY A 231 -15.18 2.85 -4.68
N TYR A 232 -15.14 1.60 -4.25
CA TYR A 232 -15.44 1.20 -2.88
C TYR A 232 -14.24 0.49 -2.26
N ASN A 233 -13.89 0.90 -1.04
CA ASN A 233 -12.92 0.21 -0.20
C ASN A 233 -13.61 -0.86 0.63
N THR A 234 -12.96 -2.00 0.76
CA THR A 234 -13.42 -3.08 1.63
C THR A 234 -12.32 -3.32 2.67
N PRO A 235 -12.30 -2.54 3.77
CA PRO A 235 -11.19 -2.58 4.72
C PRO A 235 -11.08 -3.96 5.38
N VAL A 236 -9.83 -4.43 5.54
CA VAL A 236 -9.53 -5.61 6.35
C VAL A 236 -9.74 -5.24 7.82
N ARG A 237 -10.47 -6.08 8.55
CA ARG A 237 -10.70 -5.89 9.98
C ARG A 237 -9.53 -6.48 10.76
N ARG A 238 -9.13 -5.84 11.86
CA ARG A 238 -7.92 -6.19 12.61
C ARG A 238 -8.22 -6.39 14.09
N LEU A 239 -7.77 -7.51 14.65
CA LEU A 239 -7.80 -7.78 16.09
C LEU A 239 -6.37 -7.76 16.62
N HIS A 240 -6.14 -6.99 17.68
CA HIS A 240 -4.81 -6.77 18.25
C HIS A 240 -4.67 -7.51 19.58
N PHE A 241 -3.58 -8.25 19.74
CA PHE A 241 -3.26 -8.98 20.95
C PHE A 241 -1.82 -8.75 21.40
N GLU A 242 -1.63 -8.67 22.70
CA GLU A 242 -0.33 -8.67 23.34
C GLU A 242 -0.06 -10.01 23.99
N LEU A 243 1.18 -10.49 23.85
CA LEU A 243 1.67 -11.66 24.55
C LEU A 243 2.15 -11.23 25.93
N ARG A 244 1.40 -11.58 26.98
CA ARG A 244 1.65 -11.19 28.36
C ARG A 244 2.03 -12.39 29.21
N SER A 245 3.01 -12.25 30.10
CA SER A 245 3.30 -13.26 31.12
C SER A 245 2.22 -13.25 32.21
N PRO A 246 2.09 -14.32 33.01
CA PRO A 246 1.20 -14.33 34.17
C PRO A 246 1.46 -13.21 35.18
N LYS A 247 2.67 -12.62 35.17
CA LYS A 247 3.08 -11.50 36.03
C LYS A 247 2.79 -10.12 35.40
N GLY A 248 2.09 -10.05 34.27
CA GLY A 248 1.67 -8.80 33.59
C GLY A 248 2.69 -8.18 32.63
N GLY A 249 3.96 -8.57 32.69
CA GLY A 249 4.99 -8.14 31.74
C GLY A 249 4.79 -8.71 30.33
N PHE A 250 5.49 -8.18 29.32
CA PHE A 250 5.52 -8.82 28.00
C PHE A 250 6.23 -10.17 28.08
N SER A 251 5.63 -11.19 27.47
CA SER A 251 6.30 -12.44 27.13
C SER A 251 6.77 -12.37 25.67
N ALA A 252 7.93 -12.97 25.40
CA ALA A 252 8.62 -12.86 24.13
C ALA A 252 8.89 -14.25 23.54
N GLN A 253 8.56 -14.43 22.27
CA GLN A 253 8.97 -15.59 21.49
C GLN A 253 10.16 -15.23 20.58
N PRO A 254 11.12 -16.14 20.39
CA PRO A 254 12.17 -15.98 19.39
C PRO A 254 11.60 -15.71 18.00
N LEU A 255 12.31 -14.93 17.17
CA LEU A 255 11.80 -14.60 15.83
C LEU A 255 11.72 -15.84 14.92
N ASP A 256 12.71 -16.73 15.01
CA ASP A 256 12.81 -17.96 14.23
C ASP A 256 11.76 -19.02 14.62
N SER A 257 11.07 -18.85 15.76
CA SER A 257 9.92 -19.67 16.13
C SER A 257 8.59 -19.19 15.54
N ALA A 258 8.59 -18.18 14.66
CA ALA A 258 7.37 -17.61 14.06
C ALA A 258 6.44 -18.67 13.45
N PHE A 259 6.99 -19.65 12.71
CA PHE A 259 6.18 -20.71 12.12
C PHE A 259 5.53 -21.63 13.16
N PRO A 260 6.30 -22.33 14.03
CA PRO A 260 5.69 -23.23 15.01
C PRO A 260 4.76 -22.49 15.98
N PHE A 261 5.06 -21.23 16.31
CA PHE A 261 4.20 -20.38 17.15
C PHE A 261 2.85 -20.10 16.47
N VAL A 262 2.85 -19.59 15.23
CA VAL A 262 1.61 -19.28 14.51
C VAL A 262 0.81 -20.54 14.20
N ALA A 263 1.46 -21.64 13.83
CA ALA A 263 0.79 -22.92 13.58
C ALA A 263 0.09 -23.45 14.84
N SER A 264 0.78 -23.45 15.98
CA SER A 264 0.23 -23.90 17.27
C SER A 264 -0.95 -23.01 17.71
N LEU A 265 -0.79 -21.69 17.59
CA LEU A 265 -1.85 -20.74 17.90
C LEU A 265 -3.08 -20.93 17.01
N ARG A 266 -2.88 -21.07 15.69
CA ARG A 266 -3.94 -21.34 14.72
C ARG A 266 -4.72 -22.60 15.07
N ASP A 267 -4.03 -23.69 15.37
CA ASP A 267 -4.65 -24.99 15.63
C ASP A 267 -5.41 -24.99 16.96
N ALA A 268 -4.87 -24.32 17.99
CA ALA A 268 -5.56 -24.13 19.27
C ALA A 268 -6.83 -23.28 19.14
N VAL A 269 -6.77 -22.18 18.39
CA VAL A 269 -7.93 -21.31 18.10
C VAL A 269 -8.98 -22.06 17.28
N ALA A 270 -8.57 -22.77 16.24
CA ALA A 270 -9.47 -23.58 15.42
C ALA A 270 -10.18 -24.63 16.27
N LYS A 271 -9.44 -25.38 17.10
CA LYS A 271 -10.02 -26.38 18.01
C LYS A 271 -11.05 -25.74 18.94
N ARG A 272 -10.69 -24.65 19.61
CA ARG A 272 -11.58 -23.95 20.54
C ARG A 272 -12.87 -23.47 19.88
N LEU A 273 -12.79 -22.97 18.65
CA LEU A 273 -13.98 -22.55 17.89
C LEU A 273 -14.83 -23.74 17.46
N MET A 274 -14.22 -24.84 17.00
CA MET A 274 -14.95 -26.05 16.60
C MET A 274 -15.67 -26.70 17.79
N ASP A 275 -15.04 -26.73 18.96
CA ASP A 275 -15.64 -27.26 20.19
C ASP A 275 -16.88 -26.44 20.62
N SER A 276 -16.87 -25.12 20.37
CA SER A 276 -17.99 -24.23 20.73
C SER A 276 -19.04 -24.07 19.63
N MET A 277 -18.69 -24.35 18.37
CA MET A 277 -19.56 -24.22 17.20
C MET A 277 -19.43 -25.45 16.30
N PRO A 278 -19.89 -26.63 16.75
CA PRO A 278 -19.67 -27.90 16.04
C PRO A 278 -20.26 -27.90 14.62
N ASN A 279 -21.42 -27.25 14.44
CA ASN A 279 -22.09 -27.09 13.14
C ASN A 279 -21.24 -26.32 12.11
N ASP A 280 -20.28 -25.51 12.56
CA ASP A 280 -19.40 -24.71 11.71
C ASP A 280 -18.01 -25.30 11.51
N SER A 281 -17.75 -26.52 12.00
CA SER A 281 -16.40 -27.10 12.01
C SER A 281 -15.74 -27.16 10.64
N ALA A 282 -16.47 -27.61 9.61
CA ALA A 282 -15.96 -27.66 8.24
C ALA A 282 -15.61 -26.28 7.68
N ARG A 283 -16.36 -25.23 8.08
CA ARG A 283 -16.11 -23.84 7.70
C ARG A 283 -14.89 -23.28 8.43
N ILE A 284 -14.78 -23.53 9.73
CA ILE A 284 -13.64 -23.14 10.57
C ILE A 284 -12.34 -23.78 10.06
N GLU A 285 -12.36 -25.07 9.73
CA GLU A 285 -11.20 -25.80 9.25
C GLU A 285 -10.68 -25.22 7.91
N LYS A 286 -11.58 -24.85 6.99
CA LYS A 286 -11.21 -24.21 5.72
C LYS A 286 -10.65 -22.79 5.92
N LEU A 287 -11.30 -21.98 6.75
CA LEU A 287 -10.99 -20.55 6.86
C LEU A 287 -9.80 -20.24 7.78
N ILE A 288 -9.60 -21.03 8.83
CA ILE A 288 -8.51 -20.86 9.80
C ILE A 288 -7.34 -21.77 9.43
N VAL A 289 -7.55 -23.08 9.44
CA VAL A 289 -6.47 -24.07 9.23
C VAL A 289 -6.03 -24.11 7.77
N GLY A 290 -6.99 -24.05 6.84
CA GLY A 290 -6.75 -24.14 5.40
C GLY A 290 -6.79 -25.56 4.85
N ARG A 291 -7.32 -26.54 5.59
CA ARG A 291 -7.54 -27.89 5.02
C ARG A 291 -8.79 -27.85 4.14
N ASN A 292 -8.72 -28.53 3.00
CA ASN A 292 -9.81 -28.58 2.00
C ASN A 292 -10.27 -27.19 1.49
N ALA A 293 -9.40 -26.17 1.59
CA ALA A 293 -9.67 -24.83 1.11
C ALA A 293 -9.42 -24.74 -0.41
N SER A 294 -10.40 -24.20 -1.14
CA SER A 294 -10.28 -23.92 -2.57
C SER A 294 -9.58 -22.58 -2.81
N SER A 295 -9.24 -22.27 -4.08
CA SER A 295 -8.72 -20.95 -4.46
C SER A 295 -9.67 -19.81 -4.10
N ALA A 296 -10.99 -20.05 -4.10
CA ALA A 296 -11.99 -19.05 -3.71
C ALA A 296 -11.97 -18.75 -2.21
N ASP A 297 -11.56 -19.73 -1.38
CA ASP A 297 -11.52 -19.57 0.07
C ASP A 297 -10.33 -18.72 0.52
N LEU A 298 -9.24 -18.68 -0.26
CA LEU A 298 -8.02 -17.94 0.08
C LEU A 298 -8.28 -16.45 0.41
N ALA A 299 -9.22 -15.82 -0.28
CA ALA A 299 -9.60 -14.41 -0.05
C ALA A 299 -10.39 -14.19 1.25
N ARG A 300 -10.90 -15.26 1.87
CA ARG A 300 -11.73 -15.24 3.09
C ARG A 300 -11.00 -15.72 4.32
N ARG A 301 -9.81 -16.32 4.15
CA ARG A 301 -9.02 -16.87 5.24
C ARG A 301 -8.46 -15.77 6.13
N ILE A 302 -8.57 -15.95 7.44
CA ILE A 302 -7.89 -15.06 8.38
C ILE A 302 -6.37 -15.21 8.22
N ARG A 303 -5.65 -14.14 8.51
CA ARG A 303 -4.19 -14.16 8.62
C ARG A 303 -3.79 -13.89 10.05
N ILE A 304 -2.89 -14.71 10.58
CA ILE A 304 -2.33 -14.56 11.91
C ILE A 304 -0.89 -14.09 11.76
N LEU A 305 -0.64 -12.86 12.20
CA LEU A 305 0.64 -12.18 12.04
C LEU A 305 1.33 -12.16 13.40
N ALA A 306 2.46 -12.86 13.51
CA ALA A 306 3.37 -12.71 14.62
C ALA A 306 4.14 -11.38 14.46
N ILE A 307 3.86 -10.41 15.32
CA ILE A 307 4.41 -9.05 15.22
C ILE A 307 5.64 -8.93 16.14
N PRO A 308 6.86 -8.84 15.57
CA PRO A 308 8.07 -8.61 16.34
C PRO A 308 8.21 -7.15 16.74
N SER A 309 9.02 -6.90 17.77
CA SER A 309 9.39 -5.55 18.19
C SER A 309 10.40 -4.95 17.21
N VAL A 310 10.12 -3.77 16.67
CA VAL A 310 10.97 -3.07 15.69
C VAL A 310 11.04 -1.57 15.98
N GLY A 311 12.05 -0.89 15.43
CA GLY A 311 12.15 0.58 15.41
C GLY A 311 13.07 1.22 16.45
N ALA A 312 13.80 0.43 17.26
CA ALA A 312 14.89 0.94 18.10
C ALA A 312 16.21 0.21 17.75
N GLU A 313 17.32 0.93 17.80
CA GLU A 313 18.65 0.47 17.35
C GLU A 313 19.12 -0.83 18.04
N HIS A 314 18.82 -0.96 19.33
CA HIS A 314 19.20 -2.12 20.12
C HIS A 314 18.04 -3.08 20.38
N VAL A 315 16.93 -2.97 19.63
CA VAL A 315 15.80 -3.88 19.83
C VAL A 315 16.14 -5.26 19.25
N VAL A 316 15.89 -6.30 20.04
CA VAL A 316 15.87 -7.68 19.54
C VAL A 316 14.48 -7.94 18.97
N PRO A 317 14.33 -8.41 17.72
CA PRO A 317 13.06 -8.58 17.03
C PRO A 317 12.26 -9.80 17.54
N SER A 318 12.12 -9.92 18.86
CA SER A 318 11.26 -10.90 19.52
C SER A 318 9.78 -10.64 19.23
N ILE A 319 9.02 -11.71 19.01
CA ILE A 319 7.58 -11.69 18.82
C ILE A 319 6.93 -11.44 20.19
N ARG A 320 6.17 -10.35 20.30
CA ARG A 320 5.48 -9.95 21.54
C ARG A 320 4.01 -9.65 21.35
N ARG A 321 3.54 -9.66 20.11
CA ARG A 321 2.20 -9.26 19.70
C ARG A 321 1.70 -10.17 18.59
N VAL A 322 0.40 -10.33 18.53
CA VAL A 322 -0.28 -11.00 17.43
C VAL A 322 -1.29 -10.04 16.85
N LEU A 323 -1.24 -9.86 15.53
CA LEU A 323 -2.26 -9.16 14.76
C LEU A 323 -3.05 -10.21 13.97
N VAL A 324 -4.37 -10.21 14.10
CA VAL A 324 -5.24 -11.08 13.30
C VAL A 324 -5.94 -10.21 12.27
N GLU A 325 -5.63 -10.44 11.00
CA GLU A 325 -6.32 -9.82 9.88
C GLU A 325 -7.47 -10.70 9.41
N VAL A 326 -8.67 -10.15 9.48
CA VAL A 326 -9.92 -10.78 9.10
C VAL A 326 -10.38 -10.12 7.80
N PRO A 327 -10.27 -10.81 6.65
CA PRO A 327 -10.78 -10.29 5.40
C PRO A 327 -12.26 -9.94 5.53
N ALA A 328 -12.71 -8.93 4.81
CA ALA A 328 -14.10 -8.48 4.90
C ALA A 328 -15.10 -9.56 4.47
N GLU A 329 -14.72 -10.41 3.51
CA GLU A 329 -15.53 -11.54 3.04
C GLU A 329 -15.42 -12.79 3.95
N CYS A 330 -14.72 -12.69 5.10
CA CYS A 330 -14.68 -13.75 6.09
C CYS A 330 -16.02 -13.81 6.84
N PRO A 331 -16.74 -14.95 6.82
CA PRO A 331 -18.05 -15.09 7.47
C PRO A 331 -18.00 -15.29 8.99
N LEU A 332 -16.81 -15.47 9.58
CA LEU A 332 -16.65 -15.63 11.03
C LEU A 332 -16.82 -14.27 11.73
N ARG A 333 -17.58 -14.23 12.82
CA ARG A 333 -17.80 -12.98 13.57
C ARG A 333 -16.52 -12.55 14.26
N LEU A 334 -16.31 -11.24 14.35
CA LEU A 334 -15.14 -10.68 15.03
C LEU A 334 -15.12 -11.02 16.53
N ASP A 335 -16.28 -11.04 17.18
CA ASP A 335 -16.38 -11.34 18.61
C ASP A 335 -15.99 -12.80 18.92
N ASP A 336 -16.42 -13.74 18.07
CA ASP A 336 -16.06 -15.16 18.19
C ASP A 336 -14.54 -15.34 18.03
N LEU A 337 -13.95 -14.66 17.04
CA LEU A 337 -12.50 -14.66 16.84
C LEU A 337 -11.79 -14.01 18.04
N LYS A 338 -12.25 -12.84 18.51
CA LYS A 338 -11.68 -12.14 19.65
C LYS A 338 -11.69 -13.01 20.90
N TRP A 339 -12.82 -13.67 21.19
CA TRP A 339 -12.97 -14.63 22.28
C TRP A 339 -12.04 -15.84 22.12
N ALA A 340 -11.94 -16.40 20.91
CA ALA A 340 -11.15 -17.60 20.68
C ALA A 340 -9.65 -17.36 20.84
N PHE A 341 -9.16 -16.21 20.38
CA PHE A 341 -7.75 -15.80 20.55
C PHE A 341 -7.44 -15.35 21.98
N ALA A 342 -8.36 -14.66 22.66
CA ALA A 342 -8.13 -14.17 24.02
C ALA A 342 -7.96 -15.33 25.02
N GLY A 343 -6.85 -15.32 25.76
CA GLY A 343 -6.54 -16.32 26.78
C GLY A 343 -6.28 -17.73 26.26
N VAL A 344 -6.10 -17.91 24.94
CA VAL A 344 -5.82 -19.23 24.36
C VAL A 344 -4.51 -19.80 24.87
N LYS A 345 -4.51 -21.10 25.16
CA LYS A 345 -3.30 -21.87 25.51
C LYS A 345 -2.85 -22.65 24.27
N ALA A 346 -1.59 -22.49 23.90
CA ALA A 346 -0.97 -23.21 22.79
C ALA A 346 0.51 -23.50 23.10
N PRO A 347 1.13 -24.51 22.49
CA PRO A 347 2.59 -24.67 22.50
C PRO A 347 3.30 -23.37 22.11
N GLY A 348 4.35 -22.99 22.83
CA GLY A 348 4.99 -21.66 22.69
C GLY A 348 4.26 -20.51 23.40
N LEU A 349 3.14 -20.77 24.07
CA LEU A 349 2.50 -19.87 25.05
C LEU A 349 2.67 -20.37 26.49
N GLU A 350 3.57 -21.34 26.75
CA GLU A 350 3.77 -21.93 28.09
C GLU A 350 4.06 -20.88 29.18
N GLN A 351 4.67 -19.76 28.79
CA GLN A 351 5.03 -18.65 29.68
C GLN A 351 4.18 -17.39 29.47
N GLY A 352 3.07 -17.46 28.72
CA GLY A 352 2.24 -16.28 28.47
C GLY A 352 0.84 -16.54 27.92
N ILE A 353 0.01 -15.50 27.89
CA ILE A 353 -1.36 -15.52 27.37
C ILE A 353 -1.53 -14.36 26.38
N LEU A 354 -2.42 -14.56 25.40
CA LEU A 354 -2.84 -13.47 24.52
C LEU A 354 -3.93 -12.64 25.19
N VAL A 355 -3.66 -11.34 25.34
CA VAL A 355 -4.60 -10.36 25.89
C VAL A 355 -5.02 -9.41 24.77
N SER A 356 -6.32 -9.25 24.55
CA SER A 356 -6.84 -8.28 23.58
C SER A 356 -6.43 -6.86 23.99
N THR A 357 -6.03 -6.05 23.02
CA THR A 357 -5.66 -4.65 23.24
C THR A 357 -6.23 -3.75 22.14
N THR A 358 -6.33 -2.46 22.40
CA THR A 358 -6.56 -1.42 21.38
C THR A 358 -5.23 -0.77 20.92
N GLU A 359 -4.11 -1.11 21.57
CA GLU A 359 -2.80 -0.57 21.23
C GLU A 359 -2.30 -1.10 19.88
N SER A 360 -2.21 -0.20 18.89
CA SER A 360 -1.84 -0.53 17.52
C SER A 360 -0.43 -0.07 17.11
N ARG A 361 0.25 0.78 17.90
CA ARG A 361 1.49 1.49 17.46
C ARG A 361 2.56 0.60 16.84
N MET A 362 2.77 -0.60 17.40
CA MET A 362 3.76 -1.54 16.85
C MET A 362 3.28 -2.20 15.55
N ALA A 363 2.00 -2.59 15.48
CA ALA A 363 1.40 -3.16 14.27
C ALA A 363 1.34 -2.11 13.14
N ASP A 364 1.09 -0.85 13.47
CA ASP A 364 1.02 0.25 12.50
C ASP A 364 2.33 0.48 11.76
N ARG A 365 3.47 0.15 12.38
CA ARG A 365 4.79 0.17 11.71
C ARG A 365 4.85 -0.80 10.52
N PHE A 366 4.09 -1.88 10.55
CA PHE A 366 3.97 -2.83 9.44
C PHE A 366 2.83 -2.46 8.48
N CYS A 367 1.80 -1.76 8.95
CA CYS A 367 0.59 -1.45 8.19
C CYS A 367 0.64 -0.12 7.40
N ARG A 368 1.83 0.48 7.26
CA ARG A 368 1.99 1.76 6.54
C ARG A 368 2.16 1.57 5.04
N SER A 369 1.83 2.63 4.29
CA SER A 369 2.17 2.72 2.87
C SER A 369 3.65 3.03 2.69
N ALA A 370 4.34 2.29 1.83
CA ALA A 370 5.77 2.47 1.56
C ALA A 370 6.14 2.11 0.11
N LEU A 371 7.26 2.64 -0.35
CA LEU A 371 7.87 2.27 -1.64
C LEU A 371 8.83 1.09 -1.51
N ALA A 372 9.42 0.88 -0.33
CA ALA A 372 10.40 -0.17 -0.07
C ALA A 372 9.97 -1.06 1.10
N PHE A 373 10.28 -2.35 0.98
CA PHE A 373 9.96 -3.37 1.98
C PHE A 373 11.10 -4.37 2.09
N GLU A 374 11.41 -4.79 3.30
CA GLU A 374 12.35 -5.87 3.57
C GLU A 374 11.70 -6.94 4.43
N THR A 375 11.96 -8.20 4.14
CA THR A 375 11.52 -9.29 5.02
C THR A 375 12.12 -9.18 6.42
N ILE A 376 11.29 -9.38 7.44
CA ILE A 376 11.74 -9.68 8.81
C ILE A 376 11.64 -11.18 9.11
N THR A 377 10.65 -11.87 8.52
CA THR A 377 10.63 -13.33 8.44
C THR A 377 10.80 -13.75 6.98
N PRO A 378 11.60 -14.80 6.68
CA PRO A 378 11.94 -15.15 5.31
C PRO A 378 10.71 -15.59 4.53
N VAL A 379 10.74 -15.37 3.21
CA VAL A 379 9.73 -15.82 2.26
C VAL A 379 9.98 -17.29 1.92
N ALA A 380 8.95 -18.12 2.01
CA ALA A 380 8.99 -19.48 1.48
C ALA A 380 8.67 -19.48 -0.02
N LEU A 381 9.66 -19.80 -0.84
CA LEU A 381 9.60 -19.85 -2.30
C LEU A 381 9.78 -21.30 -2.76
N SER A 382 8.71 -22.10 -2.67
CA SER A 382 8.80 -23.56 -2.89
C SER A 382 9.22 -23.94 -4.32
N SER A 383 8.97 -23.06 -5.31
CA SER A 383 9.38 -23.22 -6.71
C SER A 383 10.85 -22.86 -6.99
N ALA A 384 11.57 -22.29 -6.02
CA ALA A 384 12.96 -21.86 -6.16
C ALA A 384 13.86 -22.45 -5.06
N GLN A 385 13.97 -23.78 -5.05
CA GLN A 385 14.81 -24.50 -4.09
C GLN A 385 16.28 -24.52 -4.53
N ARG A 386 17.16 -24.17 -3.59
CA ARG A 386 18.61 -24.28 -3.76
C ARG A 386 19.07 -25.74 -3.85
N ARG A 387 20.06 -26.05 -4.70
CA ARG A 387 20.72 -27.36 -4.70
C ARG A 387 21.47 -27.60 -3.37
N ARG A 388 21.40 -28.83 -2.83
CA ARG A 388 22.24 -29.28 -1.70
C ARG A 388 23.72 -29.27 -2.09
N ILE A 389 24.55 -28.65 -1.26
CA ILE A 389 26.00 -28.76 -1.35
C ILE A 389 26.41 -30.06 -0.66
N GLY A 390 27.16 -30.93 -1.33
CA GLY A 390 27.83 -32.08 -0.68
C GLY A 390 29.07 -31.65 0.09
N GLU A 391 29.64 -32.53 0.91
CA GLU A 391 30.71 -32.21 1.89
C GLU A 391 32.00 -31.59 1.31
N THR A 392 32.19 -31.60 -0.03
CA THR A 392 33.45 -31.18 -0.68
C THR A 392 33.32 -30.09 -1.76
N GLY A 393 32.16 -29.45 -1.96
CA GLY A 393 31.95 -28.55 -3.11
C GLY A 393 31.62 -27.08 -2.77
N GLN A 394 32.44 -26.12 -3.22
CA GLN A 394 32.04 -24.71 -3.27
C GLN A 394 31.20 -24.42 -4.53
N LYS A 395 30.08 -23.68 -4.41
CA LYS A 395 29.28 -23.27 -5.58
C LYS A 395 29.96 -22.16 -6.38
N SER A 396 29.95 -22.32 -7.71
CA SER A 396 30.42 -21.29 -8.64
C SER A 396 29.58 -20.01 -8.55
N ALA A 397 30.16 -18.87 -8.91
CA ALA A 397 29.45 -17.58 -8.97
C ALA A 397 28.26 -17.61 -9.93
N ARG A 398 28.39 -18.33 -11.07
CA ARG A 398 27.33 -18.48 -12.07
C ARG A 398 26.13 -19.26 -11.54
N GLU A 399 26.37 -20.32 -10.77
CA GLU A 399 25.31 -21.11 -10.15
C GLU A 399 24.55 -20.30 -9.09
N ARG A 400 25.26 -19.54 -8.25
CA ARG A 400 24.63 -18.62 -7.27
C ARG A 400 23.71 -17.61 -7.96
N GLN A 401 24.19 -16.98 -9.03
CA GLN A 401 23.41 -16.02 -9.80
C GLN A 401 22.16 -16.64 -10.43
N GLN A 402 22.22 -17.90 -10.85
CA GLN A 402 21.06 -18.62 -11.40
C GLN A 402 20.02 -18.92 -10.31
N GLU A 403 20.45 -19.32 -9.12
CA GLU A 403 19.57 -19.55 -7.96
C GLU A 403 18.86 -18.25 -7.53
N GLU A 404 19.59 -17.14 -7.46
CA GLU A 404 19.04 -15.82 -7.16
C GLU A 404 18.01 -15.38 -8.23
N ARG A 405 18.31 -15.55 -9.52
CA ARG A 405 17.36 -15.26 -10.61
C ARG A 405 16.08 -16.09 -10.51
N ALA A 406 16.19 -17.37 -10.17
CA ALA A 406 15.03 -18.24 -9.97
C ALA A 406 14.19 -17.78 -8.76
N ALA A 407 14.85 -17.43 -7.65
CA ALA A 407 14.18 -16.88 -6.47
C ALA A 407 13.47 -15.55 -6.78
N ILE A 408 14.11 -14.63 -7.49
CA ILE A 408 13.49 -13.38 -7.98
C ILE A 408 12.25 -13.68 -8.84
N GLY A 409 12.33 -14.66 -9.76
CA GLY A 409 11.20 -15.12 -10.55
C GLY A 409 10.03 -15.62 -9.68
N ALA A 410 10.31 -16.41 -8.65
CA ALA A 410 9.33 -16.91 -7.69
C ALA A 410 8.72 -15.78 -6.84
N VAL A 411 9.49 -14.75 -6.49
CA VAL A 411 8.98 -13.55 -5.80
C VAL A 411 7.93 -12.84 -6.65
N TYR A 412 8.17 -12.64 -7.95
CA TYR A 412 7.15 -12.04 -8.84
C TYR A 412 5.86 -12.86 -8.88
N GLN A 413 5.97 -14.20 -8.94
CA GLN A 413 4.80 -15.07 -8.88
C GLN A 413 4.06 -14.94 -7.54
N ALA A 414 4.80 -14.89 -6.43
CA ALA A 414 4.24 -14.74 -5.11
C ALA A 414 3.54 -13.38 -4.90
N LEU A 415 4.06 -12.29 -5.49
CA LEU A 415 3.42 -10.98 -5.48
C LEU A 415 2.07 -10.98 -6.23
N ARG A 416 2.00 -11.65 -7.39
CA ARG A 416 0.73 -11.84 -8.11
C ARG A 416 -0.29 -12.63 -7.29
N HIS A 417 0.14 -13.66 -6.57
CA HIS A 417 -0.74 -14.46 -5.71
C HIS A 417 -1.36 -13.68 -4.55
N VAL A 418 -0.78 -12.53 -4.17
CA VAL A 418 -1.33 -11.65 -3.12
C VAL A 418 -2.01 -10.40 -3.68
N GLY A 419 -2.25 -10.35 -5.00
CA GLY A 419 -2.99 -9.27 -5.65
C GLY A 419 -2.20 -7.99 -5.87
N ILE A 420 -0.86 -8.04 -5.78
CA ILE A 420 -0.02 -6.88 -6.09
C ILE A 420 0.29 -6.91 -7.59
N GLU A 421 -0.41 -6.06 -8.33
CA GLU A 421 -0.26 -5.92 -9.78
C GLU A 421 0.92 -5.01 -10.16
N ASN A 422 1.27 -4.07 -9.28
CA ASN A 422 2.42 -3.20 -9.46
C ASN A 422 3.71 -4.02 -9.41
N ARG A 423 4.39 -4.15 -10.55
CA ARG A 423 5.68 -4.83 -10.62
C ARG A 423 6.71 -4.02 -9.83
N PRO A 424 7.46 -4.63 -8.89
CA PRO A 424 8.54 -3.93 -8.22
C PRO A 424 9.60 -3.50 -9.24
N THR A 425 10.14 -2.29 -9.04
CA THR A 425 11.23 -1.72 -9.83
C THR A 425 12.57 -2.36 -9.48
N ASP A 426 12.70 -2.90 -8.27
CA ASP A 426 13.89 -3.60 -7.80
C ASP A 426 13.52 -4.75 -6.86
N VAL A 427 14.23 -5.87 -6.99
CA VAL A 427 14.05 -7.08 -6.19
C VAL A 427 15.41 -7.66 -5.87
N HIS A 428 15.72 -7.77 -4.57
CA HIS A 428 16.95 -8.37 -4.08
C HIS A 428 16.63 -9.55 -3.15
N VAL A 429 17.43 -10.61 -3.23
CA VAL A 429 17.24 -11.84 -2.45
C VAL A 429 18.55 -12.28 -1.80
N GLN A 430 18.48 -12.71 -0.54
CA GLN A 430 19.65 -13.19 0.21
C GLN A 430 19.26 -14.19 1.31
N ARG A 431 20.25 -14.76 2.01
CA ARG A 431 20.05 -15.74 3.09
C ARG A 431 20.17 -15.11 4.48
N GLU A 432 20.94 -14.05 4.55
CA GLU A 432 21.20 -13.24 5.73
C GLU A 432 20.01 -12.31 5.97
N PRO A 433 19.64 -12.05 7.24
CA PRO A 433 18.62 -11.06 7.55
C PRO A 433 19.11 -9.66 7.13
N PHE A 434 18.18 -8.80 6.74
CA PHE A 434 18.50 -7.39 6.50
C PHE A 434 18.69 -6.60 7.80
N GLN A 435 18.14 -7.09 8.92
CA GLN A 435 18.29 -6.43 10.21
C GLN A 435 19.50 -6.98 10.96
N LYS A 436 20.30 -6.10 11.58
CA LYS A 436 21.50 -6.47 12.36
C LYS A 436 21.26 -7.55 13.42
N ARG A 437 20.08 -7.55 14.06
CA ARG A 437 19.66 -8.53 15.07
C ARG A 437 18.59 -9.50 14.56
N GLY A 438 18.46 -9.67 13.24
CA GLY A 438 17.57 -10.65 12.62
C GLY A 438 18.12 -12.08 12.73
N ALA A 439 17.34 -13.05 12.25
CA ALA A 439 17.73 -14.45 12.20
C ALA A 439 17.97 -14.90 10.76
N LEU A 440 18.89 -15.85 10.54
CA LEU A 440 19.15 -16.43 9.22
C LEU A 440 17.92 -17.14 8.67
N ALA A 441 17.73 -17.10 7.35
CA ALA A 441 16.57 -17.70 6.71
C ALA A 441 16.42 -19.22 7.01
N GLU A 442 17.53 -19.93 7.20
CA GLU A 442 17.50 -21.37 7.52
C GLU A 442 17.05 -21.72 8.93
N SER A 443 17.21 -20.80 9.91
CA SER A 443 16.75 -21.02 11.28
C SER A 443 15.23 -21.21 11.35
N PHE A 444 14.49 -20.55 10.46
CA PHE A 444 13.04 -20.66 10.34
C PHE A 444 12.57 -21.99 9.72
N ALA A 445 13.47 -22.85 9.24
CA ALA A 445 13.09 -24.15 8.70
C ALA A 445 12.68 -25.13 9.81
N ARG A 446 13.21 -24.96 11.03
CA ARG A 446 12.96 -25.86 12.16
C ARG A 446 11.48 -25.84 12.55
N GLY A 447 10.85 -27.01 12.60
CA GLY A 447 9.42 -27.15 12.90
C GLY A 447 8.50 -26.64 11.79
N SER A 448 9.05 -26.23 10.65
CA SER A 448 8.28 -25.83 9.47
C SER A 448 8.16 -26.97 8.46
N ARG A 449 7.14 -26.91 7.61
CA ARG A 449 7.01 -27.81 6.44
C ARG A 449 7.92 -27.43 5.27
N PHE A 450 8.65 -26.31 5.37
CA PHE A 450 9.45 -25.77 4.28
C PHE A 450 10.92 -26.17 4.42
N SER A 451 11.51 -26.60 3.30
CA SER A 451 12.94 -26.87 3.24
C SER A 451 13.72 -25.58 3.51
N LYS A 452 14.82 -25.67 4.28
CA LYS A 452 15.74 -24.53 4.48
C LYS A 452 16.22 -23.93 3.16
N HIS A 453 16.30 -24.73 2.10
CA HIS A 453 16.72 -24.31 0.76
C HIS A 453 15.68 -23.49 -0.01
N ALA A 454 14.45 -23.39 0.49
CA ALA A 454 13.35 -22.62 -0.11
C ALA A 454 13.10 -21.27 0.59
N LEU A 455 13.79 -20.99 1.70
CA LEU A 455 13.56 -19.79 2.52
C LEU A 455 14.51 -18.66 2.13
N TRP A 456 14.01 -17.50 1.75
CA TRP A 456 14.84 -16.37 1.33
C TRP A 456 14.43 -15.08 2.02
N HIS A 457 15.39 -14.26 2.43
CA HIS A 457 15.11 -12.86 2.73
C HIS A 457 15.00 -12.10 1.42
N VAL A 458 14.00 -11.22 1.34
CA VAL A 458 13.65 -10.47 0.13
C VAL A 458 13.55 -8.99 0.46
N ALA A 459 14.20 -8.14 -0.34
CA ALA A 459 13.96 -6.71 -0.38
C ALA A 459 13.22 -6.36 -1.68
N LEU A 460 12.21 -5.51 -1.56
CA LEU A 460 11.34 -5.08 -2.66
C LEU A 460 11.29 -3.57 -2.71
N ARG A 461 11.21 -3.04 -3.93
CA ARG A 461 10.96 -1.63 -4.19
C ARG A 461 9.92 -1.47 -5.30
N PHE A 462 8.95 -0.59 -5.11
CA PHE A 462 7.87 -0.33 -6.04
C PHE A 462 7.98 1.09 -6.62
N GLY A 463 7.45 1.30 -7.83
CA GLY A 463 7.34 2.63 -8.44
C GLY A 463 6.21 3.48 -7.86
N SER A 464 5.27 2.86 -7.15
CA SER A 464 4.15 3.50 -6.46
C SER A 464 3.97 2.90 -5.07
N PRO A 465 3.55 3.68 -4.05
CA PRO A 465 3.43 3.17 -2.69
C PRO A 465 2.46 1.98 -2.58
N VAL A 466 2.87 0.96 -1.84
CA VAL A 466 2.05 -0.21 -1.53
C VAL A 466 1.67 -0.14 -0.05
N LEU A 467 0.39 -0.37 0.27
CA LEU A 467 -0.10 -0.40 1.64
C LEU A 467 0.23 -1.73 2.32
N GLY A 468 0.87 -1.68 3.49
CA GLY A 468 1.10 -2.86 4.33
C GLY A 468 -0.12 -3.30 5.16
N PRO A 469 -0.01 -4.42 5.90
CA PRO A 469 1.17 -5.27 6.03
C PRO A 469 1.38 -6.15 4.81
N LEU A 470 2.63 -6.23 4.36
CA LEU A 470 3.00 -7.02 3.19
C LEU A 470 3.48 -8.41 3.63
N PHE A 471 2.82 -9.45 3.09
CA PHE A 471 3.19 -10.85 3.25
C PHE A 471 3.30 -11.51 1.90
N VAL A 472 4.41 -12.21 1.66
CA VAL A 472 4.68 -12.84 0.36
C VAL A 472 5.07 -14.31 0.58
N GLY A 473 4.77 -15.14 -0.42
CA GLY A 473 5.18 -16.55 -0.47
C GLY A 473 4.18 -17.55 0.12
N ASP A 474 4.61 -18.81 0.16
CA ASP A 474 3.75 -19.95 0.55
C ASP A 474 3.53 -20.05 2.06
N GLY A 475 4.37 -19.35 2.82
CA GLY A 475 4.34 -19.30 4.28
C GLY A 475 3.47 -18.20 4.87
N ARG A 476 2.80 -17.39 4.04
CA ARG A 476 2.01 -16.20 4.44
C ARG A 476 0.85 -16.45 5.42
N PHE A 477 0.40 -17.70 5.55
CA PHE A 477 -0.65 -18.11 6.50
C PHE A 477 -0.08 -18.78 7.77
N CYS A 478 1.24 -18.86 7.89
CA CYS A 478 1.93 -19.57 8.97
C CYS A 478 3.10 -18.76 9.55
N GLY A 479 3.01 -17.42 9.56
CA GLY A 479 4.01 -16.56 10.20
C GLY A 479 5.30 -16.27 9.40
N LEU A 480 5.42 -16.75 8.17
CA LEU A 480 6.56 -16.49 7.29
C LEU A 480 6.24 -15.47 6.20
N GLY A 481 7.28 -14.81 5.68
CA GLY A 481 7.19 -13.81 4.62
C GLY A 481 6.69 -12.44 5.06
N LEU A 482 6.69 -12.13 6.36
CA LEU A 482 6.35 -10.80 6.88
C LEU A 482 7.41 -9.80 6.43
N MET A 483 6.97 -8.67 5.88
CA MET A 483 7.85 -7.60 5.45
C MET A 483 7.66 -6.33 6.29
N LEU A 484 8.78 -5.73 6.66
CA LEU A 484 8.87 -4.43 7.31
C LEU A 484 8.94 -3.34 6.23
N PRO A 485 8.00 -2.39 6.21
CA PRO A 485 8.07 -1.25 5.31
C PRO A 485 9.24 -0.36 5.70
N LYS A 486 10.11 -0.03 4.74
CA LYS A 486 11.26 0.83 4.95
C LYS A 486 10.94 2.27 4.61
N GLU A 487 11.56 3.17 5.37
CA GLU A 487 11.66 4.54 4.92
C GLU A 487 12.65 4.51 3.79
N SER A 488 12.12 4.54 2.59
CA SER A 488 12.93 4.67 1.42
C SER A 488 13.50 6.10 1.46
N TYR A 489 14.79 6.25 1.76
CA TYR A 489 15.52 7.48 1.49
C TYR A 489 15.72 7.61 -0.03
N ASP A 490 14.63 7.59 -0.78
CA ASP A 490 14.58 7.77 -2.24
C ASP A 490 15.01 9.16 -2.66
N SER A 491 15.34 9.95 -1.67
CA SER A 491 15.78 11.31 -1.73
C SER A 491 17.26 11.41 -1.31
N LEU A 492 17.95 10.28 -1.13
CA LEU A 492 19.39 10.17 -0.91
C LEU A 492 19.91 8.87 -1.53
N LEU A 493 20.54 8.97 -2.69
CA LEU A 493 21.11 7.82 -3.41
C LEU A 493 22.62 7.97 -3.50
N ALA A 494 23.32 6.84 -3.42
CA ALA A 494 24.76 6.81 -3.53
C ALA A 494 25.24 5.80 -4.58
N PHE A 495 26.45 6.02 -5.11
CA PHE A 495 27.05 5.25 -6.18
C PHE A 495 28.50 4.94 -5.83
N ASP A 496 28.84 3.67 -5.68
CA ASP A 496 30.23 3.24 -5.49
C ASP A 496 30.96 3.29 -6.85
N LEU A 497 32.12 3.94 -6.90
CA LEU A 497 32.93 4.04 -8.11
C LEU A 497 33.82 2.80 -8.34
N GLY A 498 33.84 1.84 -7.41
CA GLY A 498 34.64 0.62 -7.45
C GLY A 498 36.14 0.85 -7.28
N ARG A 499 36.58 2.11 -7.19
CA ARG A 499 37.98 2.51 -7.00
C ARG A 499 38.08 3.82 -6.24
N ARG A 500 39.25 4.06 -5.65
CA ARG A 500 39.57 5.32 -5.00
C ARG A 500 39.85 6.43 -6.01
N VAL A 501 39.35 7.63 -5.73
CA VAL A 501 39.69 8.87 -6.42
C VAL A 501 40.17 9.88 -5.38
N ALA A 502 41.32 10.52 -5.64
CA ALA A 502 41.92 11.45 -4.71
C ALA A 502 40.96 12.61 -4.36
N GLN A 503 40.94 13.00 -3.08
CA GLN A 503 40.03 14.04 -2.58
C GLN A 503 40.12 15.38 -3.33
N ARG A 504 41.31 15.74 -3.82
CA ARG A 504 41.53 16.94 -4.66
C ARG A 504 40.73 16.94 -5.96
N ASP A 505 40.34 15.75 -6.46
CA ASP A 505 39.65 15.55 -7.73
C ASP A 505 38.12 15.41 -7.55
N TRP A 506 37.61 15.34 -6.31
CA TRP A 506 36.17 15.25 -6.02
C TRP A 506 35.33 16.38 -6.62
N PRO A 507 35.77 17.66 -6.62
CA PRO A 507 35.00 18.73 -7.27
C PRO A 507 34.76 18.47 -8.76
N ARG A 508 35.74 17.88 -9.46
CA ARG A 508 35.62 17.51 -10.88
C ARG A 508 34.65 16.34 -11.06
N LEU A 509 34.71 15.34 -10.17
CA LEU A 509 33.73 14.24 -10.15
C LEU A 509 32.30 14.76 -9.98
N VAL A 510 32.07 15.61 -8.98
CA VAL A 510 30.75 16.17 -8.67
C VAL A 510 30.25 17.07 -9.82
N GLN A 511 31.14 17.81 -10.49
CA GLN A 511 30.79 18.58 -11.68
C GLN A 511 30.41 17.67 -12.87
N GLY A 512 31.10 16.54 -13.04
CA GLY A 512 30.71 15.50 -14.00
C GLY A 512 29.34 14.92 -13.67
N LEU A 513 29.10 14.63 -12.39
CA LEU A 513 27.85 14.07 -11.88
C LEU A 513 26.68 15.02 -12.16
N ARG A 514 26.83 16.31 -11.87
CA ARG A 514 25.80 17.32 -12.18
C ARG A 514 25.46 17.33 -13.66
N ARG A 515 26.46 17.36 -14.55
CA ARG A 515 26.25 17.34 -16.00
C ARG A 515 25.53 16.08 -16.47
N ALA A 516 25.89 14.92 -15.90
CA ALA A 516 25.22 13.66 -16.22
C ALA A 516 23.74 13.69 -15.79
N LEU A 517 23.44 14.15 -14.57
CA LEU A 517 22.05 14.26 -14.10
C LEU A 517 21.22 15.24 -14.94
N MET A 518 21.78 16.40 -15.30
CA MET A 518 21.13 17.35 -16.19
C MET A 518 20.85 16.76 -17.58
N SER A 519 21.80 15.98 -18.11
CA SER A 519 21.60 15.28 -19.39
C SER A 519 20.54 14.18 -19.33
N LEU A 520 20.31 13.58 -18.16
CA LEU A 520 19.29 12.53 -17.96
C LEU A 520 17.88 13.10 -17.72
N ASP A 521 17.80 14.34 -17.23
CA ASP A 521 16.56 15.08 -17.01
C ASP A 521 16.11 15.91 -18.22
N ALA A 522 17.02 16.18 -19.17
CA ALA A 522 16.75 17.00 -20.34
C ALA A 522 15.55 16.47 -21.15
N ASP A 523 14.58 17.34 -21.43
CA ASP A 523 13.46 17.05 -22.33
C ASP A 523 13.88 17.09 -23.81
N ASP A 524 12.94 16.79 -24.72
CA ASP A 524 13.18 16.78 -26.17
C ASP A 524 13.64 18.14 -26.73
N ARG A 525 13.46 19.23 -25.97
CA ARG A 525 13.89 20.59 -26.32
C ARG A 525 15.17 21.01 -25.59
N GLY A 526 15.79 20.11 -24.83
CA GLY A 526 16.98 20.38 -24.03
C GLY A 526 16.71 21.14 -22.72
N GLY A 527 15.45 21.33 -22.34
CA GLY A 527 15.05 21.95 -21.08
C GLY A 527 15.38 21.04 -19.90
N VAL A 528 16.05 21.59 -18.88
CA VAL A 528 16.41 20.87 -17.65
C VAL A 528 15.71 21.53 -16.47
N LYS A 529 15.02 20.72 -15.66
CA LYS A 529 14.27 21.20 -14.51
C LYS A 529 15.21 21.78 -13.46
N ARG A 530 14.68 22.79 -12.76
CA ARG A 530 15.34 23.45 -11.63
C ARG A 530 15.89 22.47 -10.59
N LEU A 531 15.21 21.34 -10.36
CA LEU A 531 15.63 20.31 -9.42
C LEU A 531 17.07 19.83 -9.66
N PHE A 532 17.52 19.73 -10.92
CA PHE A 532 18.88 19.28 -11.27
C PHE A 532 19.77 20.43 -11.74
N SER A 533 19.22 21.40 -12.48
CA SER A 533 20.00 22.52 -13.00
C SER A 533 20.38 23.52 -11.91
N GLY A 534 19.51 23.77 -10.93
CA GLY A 534 19.63 24.89 -9.98
C GLY A 534 19.43 26.27 -10.63
N HIS A 535 18.84 26.31 -11.82
CA HIS A 535 18.56 27.52 -12.58
C HIS A 535 17.06 27.64 -12.86
N GLU A 536 16.58 28.87 -13.01
CA GLU A 536 15.24 29.17 -13.52
C GLU A 536 15.15 28.87 -15.03
N PRO A 537 13.95 28.77 -15.63
CA PRO A 537 13.79 28.46 -17.05
C PRO A 537 14.51 29.43 -18.00
N ASP A 538 14.80 30.65 -17.55
CA ASP A 538 15.56 31.68 -18.28
C ASP A 538 17.10 31.50 -18.18
N GLY A 539 17.56 30.45 -17.48
CA GLY A 539 18.98 30.16 -17.25
C GLY A 539 19.61 30.98 -16.12
N SER A 540 18.86 31.84 -15.44
CA SER A 540 19.36 32.58 -14.29
C SER A 540 19.52 31.67 -13.07
N PRO A 541 20.53 31.89 -12.19
CA PRO A 541 20.69 31.07 -10.98
C PRO A 541 19.49 31.23 -10.04
N ASP A 542 19.09 30.14 -9.39
CA ASP A 542 18.07 30.17 -8.34
C ASP A 542 18.54 31.05 -7.16
N ARG A 543 17.89 32.21 -6.98
CA ARG A 543 18.16 33.19 -5.91
C ARG A 543 17.12 33.20 -4.79
N SER A 544 16.14 32.30 -4.83
CA SER A 544 15.03 32.25 -3.87
C SER A 544 15.47 32.04 -2.42
N GLY A 545 16.72 31.62 -2.20
CA GLY A 545 17.26 31.35 -0.88
C GLY A 545 16.74 30.06 -0.25
N HIS A 546 15.79 29.39 -0.92
CA HIS A 546 15.32 28.04 -0.63
C HIS A 546 15.93 27.14 -1.70
N HIS A 547 17.04 26.50 -1.37
CA HIS A 547 17.85 25.73 -2.31
C HIS A 547 17.08 24.51 -2.85
N SER A 548 16.30 24.74 -3.90
CA SER A 548 15.28 23.80 -4.41
C SER A 548 15.85 22.75 -5.38
N HIS A 549 17.17 22.52 -5.32
CA HIS A 549 17.88 21.66 -6.26
C HIS A 549 18.85 20.71 -5.55
N VAL A 550 19.22 19.63 -6.23
CA VAL A 550 19.99 18.52 -5.64
C VAL A 550 21.31 18.97 -5.01
N PHE A 551 21.62 18.35 -3.88
CA PHE A 551 22.91 18.42 -3.21
C PHE A 551 23.76 17.25 -3.68
N LEU A 552 25.02 17.54 -4.02
CA LEU A 552 25.92 16.58 -4.62
C LEU A 552 27.21 16.56 -3.83
N ALA A 553 27.71 15.37 -3.52
CA ALA A 553 28.96 15.19 -2.83
C ALA A 553 29.70 13.92 -3.27
N ALA A 554 30.94 13.81 -2.80
CA ALA A 554 31.70 12.57 -2.83
C ALA A 554 32.24 12.32 -1.42
N ASP A 555 32.33 11.05 -1.04
CA ASP A 555 32.97 10.61 0.19
C ASP A 555 33.80 9.33 -0.04
N GLU A 556 34.48 8.89 1.01
CA GLU A 556 35.17 7.60 1.06
C GLU A 556 34.39 6.63 1.93
N VAL A 557 34.22 5.40 1.43
CA VAL A 557 33.63 4.26 2.14
C VAL A 557 34.75 3.29 2.50
N ASN A 558 34.73 2.80 3.74
CA ASN A 558 35.74 1.95 4.39
C ASN A 558 37.09 2.67 4.58
N ALA A 559 37.37 3.15 5.80
CA ALA A 559 38.59 3.89 6.12
C ALA A 559 39.89 3.04 6.14
N ASP A 560 39.82 1.76 5.77
CA ASP A 560 40.93 0.80 5.78
C ASP A 560 41.53 0.61 4.36
N LEU A 561 42.31 -0.46 4.16
CA LEU A 561 43.08 -0.77 2.94
C LEU A 561 42.26 -0.90 1.63
N ASP A 562 40.93 -0.86 1.67
CA ASP A 562 40.01 -0.96 0.52
C ASP A 562 39.10 0.28 0.38
N ALA A 563 39.63 1.47 0.69
CA ALA A 563 38.90 2.72 0.60
C ALA A 563 38.42 2.99 -0.84
N ARG A 564 37.10 3.06 -1.02
CA ARG A 564 36.46 3.36 -2.31
C ARG A 564 35.79 4.72 -2.28
N THR A 565 35.85 5.43 -3.40
CA THR A 565 35.14 6.71 -3.52
C THR A 565 33.69 6.44 -3.90
N ARG A 566 32.78 7.11 -3.18
CA ARG A 566 31.36 7.04 -3.42
C ARG A 566 30.82 8.42 -3.77
N LEU A 567 29.92 8.48 -4.74
CA LEU A 567 29.16 9.69 -5.08
C LEU A 567 27.84 9.69 -4.34
N VAL A 568 27.40 10.87 -3.90
CA VAL A 568 26.17 11.07 -3.14
C VAL A 568 25.30 12.09 -3.86
N VAL A 569 24.03 11.73 -4.08
CA VAL A 569 22.99 12.60 -4.63
C VAL A 569 21.87 12.69 -3.61
N ALA A 570 21.66 13.87 -3.03
CA ALA A 570 20.61 14.13 -2.06
C ALA A 570 19.59 15.13 -2.62
N ALA A 571 18.30 14.82 -2.46
CA ALA A 571 17.21 15.72 -2.80
C ALA A 571 17.16 16.90 -1.82
N PRO A 572 16.58 18.04 -2.22
CA PRO A 572 16.52 19.25 -1.41
C PRO A 572 15.96 19.03 -0.01
N TRP A 573 14.81 18.36 0.08
CA TRP A 573 14.07 18.12 1.32
C TRP A 573 14.73 17.12 2.28
N MET A 574 15.82 16.46 1.87
CA MET A 574 16.62 15.64 2.78
C MET A 574 17.67 16.46 3.55
N VAL A 575 18.15 17.54 2.94
CA VAL A 575 19.26 18.36 3.49
C VAL A 575 18.70 19.65 4.11
N ASP A 576 17.69 20.24 3.47
CA ASP A 576 16.93 21.38 4.00
C ASP A 576 15.60 20.88 4.54
N ARG A 577 15.48 20.81 5.87
CA ARG A 577 14.28 20.31 6.57
C ARG A 577 13.11 21.28 6.52
N THR A 578 13.33 22.49 6.01
CA THR A 578 12.27 23.48 5.78
C THR A 578 11.68 23.36 4.38
N ALA A 579 12.35 22.67 3.46
CA ALA A 579 11.88 22.50 2.09
C ALA A 579 10.66 21.56 2.03
N LYS A 580 9.64 21.97 1.28
CA LYS A 580 8.44 21.15 1.05
C LYS A 580 8.74 20.06 0.03
N ARG A 581 8.33 18.83 0.33
CA ARG A 581 8.41 17.69 -0.58
C ARG A 581 7.13 17.58 -1.43
N GLN A 582 7.23 17.85 -2.73
CA GLN A 582 6.14 17.60 -3.68
C GLN A 582 6.20 16.16 -4.20
N PRO A 583 5.06 15.45 -4.36
CA PRO A 583 5.05 14.09 -4.91
C PRO A 583 5.67 13.97 -6.31
N SER A 584 5.47 14.98 -7.17
CA SER A 584 6.04 15.05 -8.51
C SER A 584 7.58 15.06 -8.48
N ASP A 585 8.16 15.87 -7.60
CA ASP A 585 9.62 16.04 -7.50
C ASP A 585 10.28 14.77 -6.94
N LEU A 586 9.59 14.05 -6.05
CA LEU A 586 10.08 12.77 -5.52
C LEU A 586 10.15 11.71 -6.62
N ALA A 587 9.09 11.60 -7.44
CA ALA A 587 9.07 10.67 -8.56
C ALA A 587 10.15 11.04 -9.59
N GLU A 588 10.29 12.32 -9.91
CA GLU A 588 11.31 12.82 -10.84
C GLU A 588 12.73 12.54 -10.35
N PHE A 589 13.02 12.86 -9.09
CA PHE A 589 14.31 12.58 -8.46
C PHE A 589 14.66 11.10 -8.61
N GLY A 590 13.73 10.21 -8.24
CA GLY A 590 13.93 8.77 -8.36
C GLY A 590 14.18 8.33 -9.81
N ASN A 591 13.39 8.85 -10.75
CA ASN A 591 13.45 8.49 -12.17
C ASN A 591 14.76 8.90 -12.83
N VAL A 592 15.25 10.12 -12.59
CA VAL A 592 16.47 10.64 -13.23
C VAL A 592 17.71 10.03 -12.58
N VAL A 593 17.81 10.08 -11.24
CA VAL A 593 19.03 9.66 -10.54
C VAL A 593 19.28 8.17 -10.75
N ARG A 594 18.24 7.34 -10.82
CA ARG A 594 18.39 5.89 -11.04
C ARG A 594 18.83 5.50 -12.45
N LYS A 595 18.64 6.37 -13.45
CA LYS A 595 19.13 6.14 -14.84
C LYS A 595 20.64 6.37 -14.97
N LEU A 596 21.30 6.88 -13.93
CA LEU A 596 22.73 7.13 -13.94
C LEU A 596 23.53 5.82 -13.86
N HIS A 597 23.86 5.28 -15.03
CA HIS A 597 24.73 4.10 -15.17
C HIS A 597 26.14 4.45 -15.68
N ASP A 598 26.28 5.63 -16.27
CA ASP A 598 27.50 6.09 -16.92
C ASP A 598 27.82 7.52 -16.50
N LEU A 599 29.06 7.73 -16.06
CA LEU A 599 29.56 9.05 -15.68
C LEU A 599 30.85 9.37 -16.44
N ARG A 600 30.83 10.46 -17.22
CA ARG A 600 32.03 11.03 -17.86
C ARG A 600 32.58 12.16 -16.98
N ALA A 601 33.75 11.95 -16.39
CA ALA A 601 34.37 12.89 -15.44
C ALA A 601 35.61 13.60 -16.02
N GLY A 602 35.56 13.98 -17.31
CA GLY A 602 36.66 14.68 -17.98
C GLY A 602 37.96 13.88 -17.97
N SER A 603 39.05 14.49 -17.50
CA SER A 603 40.37 13.86 -17.41
C SER A 603 40.45 12.67 -16.43
N LEU A 604 39.45 12.48 -15.56
CA LEU A 604 39.34 11.32 -14.67
C LEU A 604 38.79 10.07 -15.37
N GLY A 605 38.40 10.21 -16.65
CA GLY A 605 37.88 9.14 -17.49
C GLY A 605 36.37 8.92 -17.33
N ARG A 606 35.94 7.72 -17.71
CA ARG A 606 34.54 7.28 -17.67
C ARG A 606 34.38 6.20 -16.59
N PHE A 607 33.32 6.32 -15.81
CA PHE A 607 32.87 5.30 -14.85
C PHE A 607 31.59 4.68 -15.40
N THR A 608 31.56 3.36 -15.54
CA THR A 608 30.46 2.62 -16.18
C THR A 608 29.90 1.58 -15.22
N GLY A 609 28.65 1.18 -15.39
CA GLY A 609 28.02 0.19 -14.52
C GLY A 609 27.74 0.73 -13.12
N LEU A 610 27.51 2.04 -13.00
CA LEU A 610 27.09 2.66 -11.76
C LEU A 610 25.70 2.14 -11.39
N ILE A 611 25.59 1.61 -10.18
CA ILE A 611 24.34 1.09 -9.62
C ILE A 611 23.98 1.94 -8.41
N PRO A 612 22.81 2.61 -8.40
CA PRO A 612 22.36 3.37 -7.25
C PRO A 612 22.03 2.42 -6.10
N HIS A 613 22.59 2.68 -4.91
CA HIS A 613 22.14 2.05 -3.68
C HIS A 613 21.54 3.10 -2.74
N SER A 614 20.60 2.66 -1.91
CA SER A 614 20.05 3.50 -0.84
C SER A 614 21.08 3.61 0.28
N VAL A 615 21.09 4.74 0.96
CA VAL A 615 21.90 4.93 2.16
C VAL A 615 21.11 4.38 3.35
N GLU A 616 21.71 3.43 4.09
CA GLU A 616 21.08 2.78 5.25
C GLU A 616 21.24 3.61 6.53
N ASP A 617 20.42 3.32 7.54
CA ASP A 617 20.35 4.07 8.81
C ASP A 617 21.69 4.15 9.55
N GLU A 618 22.57 3.17 9.35
CA GLU A 618 23.87 3.09 10.03
C GLU A 618 25.02 3.64 9.22
N ASP A 619 24.74 4.19 8.05
CA ASP A 619 25.71 4.90 7.24
C ASP A 619 26.14 6.21 7.92
N PRO A 620 27.45 6.56 7.91
CA PRO A 620 27.93 7.82 8.46
C PRO A 620 27.26 9.07 7.87
N LEU A 621 26.66 8.97 6.68
CA LEU A 621 25.90 10.07 6.07
C LEU A 621 24.61 10.38 6.82
N VAL A 622 23.89 9.40 7.38
CA VAL A 622 22.53 9.60 7.92
C VAL A 622 22.36 9.22 9.39
N GLY A 623 23.30 8.46 9.95
CA GLY A 623 23.23 7.93 11.30
C GLY A 623 22.94 9.01 12.36
N PRO A 624 22.00 8.78 13.30
CA PRO A 624 21.68 9.74 14.35
C PRO A 624 22.87 9.88 15.32
N THR A 625 23.48 11.06 15.37
CA THR A 625 24.55 11.34 16.33
C THR A 625 24.51 12.78 16.82
N LYS A 626 25.16 13.03 17.95
CA LYS A 626 25.41 14.38 18.47
C LYS A 626 26.62 15.04 17.83
N THR A 627 27.56 14.27 17.26
CA THR A 627 28.85 14.80 16.77
C THR A 627 29.04 14.50 15.30
N TRP A 628 29.25 15.54 14.50
CA TRP A 628 29.42 15.48 13.06
C TRP A 628 30.78 16.06 12.65
N VAL A 629 31.51 15.38 11.77
CA VAL A 629 32.83 15.79 11.30
C VAL A 629 32.79 16.08 9.81
N GLY A 630 33.23 17.26 9.42
CA GLY A 630 33.37 17.65 8.02
C GLY A 630 34.33 16.72 7.29
N GLN A 631 33.88 16.20 6.16
CA GLN A 631 34.69 15.44 5.21
C GLN A 631 35.21 16.32 4.09
N THR A 632 34.53 17.42 3.81
CA THR A 632 34.93 18.41 2.80
C THR A 632 34.88 19.80 3.41
N LEU A 633 35.64 20.74 2.83
CA LEU A 633 35.74 22.09 3.36
C LEU A 633 34.36 22.76 3.36
N TYR A 634 34.01 23.35 4.49
CA TYR A 634 32.95 24.33 4.58
C TYR A 634 33.41 25.64 3.96
N VAL A 635 32.59 26.21 3.07
CA VAL A 635 32.81 27.53 2.47
C VAL A 635 31.69 28.45 2.95
N ALA A 636 32.06 29.55 3.60
CA ALA A 636 31.09 30.50 4.12
C ALA A 636 30.12 30.99 3.03
N THR A 637 28.84 31.13 3.38
CA THR A 637 27.77 31.52 2.45
C THR A 637 27.90 32.99 2.04
N ARG A 638 28.44 33.83 2.93
CA ARG A 638 28.61 35.28 2.77
C ARG A 638 30.09 35.68 2.75
N ASN A 639 30.34 36.86 2.17
CA ASN A 639 31.66 37.47 2.19
C ASN A 639 31.93 38.06 3.57
N MET A 640 33.17 37.90 4.04
CA MET A 640 33.66 38.46 5.29
C MET A 640 34.09 39.92 5.05
N LYS A 641 33.90 40.80 6.03
CA LYS A 641 34.47 42.16 6.01
C LYS A 641 35.90 42.11 6.51
N ARG A 642 36.74 43.09 6.14
CA ARG A 642 38.16 43.13 6.55
C ARG A 642 38.38 43.18 8.06
N ALA A 643 37.40 43.68 8.82
CA ALA A 643 37.48 43.82 10.27
C ALA A 643 36.95 42.59 11.04
N ASP A 644 36.34 41.62 10.37
CA ASP A 644 35.76 40.45 11.04
C ASP A 644 36.87 39.46 11.42
N ASP A 645 36.75 38.84 12.61
CA ASP A 645 37.55 37.66 12.94
C ASP A 645 37.09 36.45 12.10
N PRO A 646 37.99 35.79 11.35
CA PRO A 646 37.61 34.69 10.47
C PRO A 646 36.98 33.49 11.19
N GLN A 647 37.39 33.19 12.42
CA GLN A 647 36.85 32.04 13.14
C GLN A 647 35.43 32.31 13.63
N GLU A 648 35.22 33.45 14.28
CA GLU A 648 33.91 33.87 14.78
C GLU A 648 32.91 34.11 13.62
N PHE A 649 33.38 34.64 12.49
CA PHE A 649 32.57 34.78 11.29
C PHE A 649 32.09 33.42 10.78
N ILE A 650 32.97 32.43 10.64
CA ILE A 650 32.60 31.07 10.20
C ILE A 650 31.62 30.43 11.19
N LYS A 651 31.87 30.52 12.51
CA LYS A 651 30.97 29.97 13.54
C LYS A 651 29.57 30.58 13.43
N SER A 652 29.48 31.89 13.30
CA SER A 652 28.22 32.61 13.13
C SER A 652 27.50 32.21 11.83
N ASP A 653 28.23 32.05 10.73
CA ASP A 653 27.65 31.64 9.46
C ASP A 653 27.12 30.19 9.51
N ILE A 654 27.82 29.27 10.17
CA ILE A 654 27.36 27.90 10.40
C ILE A 654 26.07 27.88 11.23
N VAL A 655 25.99 28.64 12.33
CA VAL A 655 24.79 28.70 13.17
C VAL A 655 23.58 29.20 12.36
N ASN A 656 23.78 30.23 11.52
CA ASN A 656 22.75 30.76 10.65
C ASN A 656 22.32 29.73 9.59
N GLU A 657 23.28 29.00 9.01
CA GLU A 657 23.00 27.97 8.01
C GLU A 657 22.26 26.77 8.61
N CYS A 658 22.62 26.33 9.83
CA CYS A 658 21.88 25.31 10.57
C CYS A 658 20.42 25.74 10.79
N ARG A 659 20.21 26.98 11.26
CA ARG A 659 18.86 27.52 11.46
C ARG A 659 18.07 27.55 10.16
N ARG A 660 18.68 28.01 9.06
CA ARG A 660 18.06 28.09 7.74
C ARG A 660 17.55 26.73 7.24
N ARG A 661 18.31 25.67 7.50
CA ARG A 661 17.99 24.29 7.07
C ARG A 661 17.14 23.52 8.08
N GLY A 662 16.62 24.17 9.13
CA GLY A 662 15.82 23.52 10.17
C GLY A 662 16.61 22.56 11.07
N LEU A 663 17.92 22.73 11.18
CA LEU A 663 18.77 22.00 12.11
C LEU A 663 18.79 22.69 13.49
N PRO A 664 18.93 21.93 14.60
CA PRO A 664 19.15 22.52 15.91
C PRO A 664 20.41 23.40 15.93
N LYS A 665 20.45 24.41 16.79
CA LYS A 665 21.66 25.19 17.01
C LYS A 665 22.78 24.27 17.55
N PRO A 666 23.98 24.23 16.92
CA PRO A 666 25.11 23.51 17.50
C PRO A 666 25.47 24.06 18.88
N ARG A 667 25.77 23.16 19.82
CA ARG A 667 26.30 23.50 21.15
C ARG A 667 27.77 23.93 21.06
N ASP A 668 28.52 23.29 20.17
CA ASP A 668 29.94 23.51 19.98
C ASP A 668 30.33 23.40 18.51
N ILE A 669 31.29 24.22 18.08
CA ILE A 669 31.79 24.32 16.71
C ILE A 669 33.32 24.43 16.77
N GLU A 670 33.99 23.33 16.45
CA GLU A 670 35.44 23.26 16.33
C GLU A 670 35.84 23.51 14.87
N LEU A 671 36.80 24.43 14.64
CA LEU A 671 37.32 24.78 13.32
C LEU A 671 38.77 24.32 13.17
N HIS A 672 39.07 23.67 12.06
CA HIS A 672 40.43 23.26 11.69
C HIS A 672 40.77 23.77 10.29
N ARG A 673 42.05 24.01 10.02
CA ARG A 673 42.56 24.44 8.70
C ARG A 673 41.82 25.66 8.13
N VAL A 674 41.60 26.68 8.98
CA VAL A 674 40.93 27.93 8.59
C VAL A 674 41.80 28.66 7.55
N LYS A 675 41.20 29.05 6.43
CA LYS A 675 41.83 29.86 5.37
C LYS A 675 40.93 31.01 4.99
N VAL A 676 41.51 32.21 4.87
CA VAL A 676 40.82 33.39 4.35
C VAL A 676 41.09 33.48 2.85
N GLY A 677 40.06 33.72 2.04
CA GLY A 677 40.21 33.85 0.60
C GLY A 677 41.01 35.11 0.20
N PRO A 678 41.62 35.15 -0.99
CA PRO A 678 42.36 36.32 -1.45
C PRO A 678 41.50 37.59 -1.42
N ARG A 679 42.10 38.72 -0.99
CA ARG A 679 41.46 40.06 -0.86
C ARG A 679 40.28 40.14 0.13
N GLY A 680 40.22 39.28 1.16
CA GLY A 680 39.09 39.24 2.09
C GLY A 680 37.90 38.45 1.53
N GLY A 681 38.20 37.45 0.69
CA GLY A 681 37.18 36.54 0.14
C GLY A 681 36.56 35.63 1.19
N ARG A 682 35.64 34.76 0.76
CA ARG A 682 34.92 33.83 1.65
C ARG A 682 35.89 32.93 2.41
N PRO A 683 35.84 32.93 3.75
CA PRO A 683 36.69 32.05 4.53
C PRO A 683 36.21 30.59 4.45
N THR A 684 37.14 29.66 4.60
CA THR A 684 36.90 28.21 4.52
C THR A 684 37.53 27.50 5.71
N ALA A 685 36.91 26.41 6.17
CA ALA A 685 37.46 25.59 7.24
C ALA A 685 37.00 24.14 7.13
N MET A 686 37.74 23.23 7.76
CA MET A 686 37.21 21.93 8.16
C MET A 686 36.49 22.10 9.50
N VAL A 687 35.30 21.52 9.62
CA VAL A 687 34.39 21.84 10.72
C VAL A 687 34.00 20.58 11.45
N LYS A 688 33.96 20.63 12.78
CA LYS A 688 33.33 19.60 13.60
C LYS A 688 32.23 20.24 14.45
N LEU A 689 31.04 19.66 14.38
CA LEU A 689 29.82 20.16 15.02
C LEU A 689 29.40 19.22 16.14
N ARG A 690 29.01 19.79 17.28
CA ARG A 690 28.34 19.04 18.35
C ARG A 690 26.98 19.64 18.66
N PHE A 691 25.93 18.84 18.62
CA PHE A 691 24.56 19.22 18.97
C PHE A 691 24.20 18.76 20.38
N ALA A 692 23.23 19.42 21.02
CA ALA A 692 22.71 18.99 22.32
C ALA A 692 21.91 17.68 22.24
N VAL A 693 21.22 17.47 21.11
CA VAL A 693 20.38 16.30 20.81
C VAL A 693 20.99 15.51 19.65
N SER A 694 20.63 14.22 19.52
CA SER A 694 21.01 13.47 18.32
C SER A 694 20.31 14.06 17.09
N VAL A 695 21.10 14.34 16.06
CA VAL A 695 20.64 14.88 14.78
C VAL A 695 20.92 13.81 13.73
N ARG A 696 19.90 13.45 12.93
CA ARG A 696 20.06 12.59 11.75
C ARG A 696 20.62 13.39 10.57
N GLY A 697 21.43 12.75 9.73
CA GLY A 697 21.89 13.36 8.48
C GLY A 697 20.87 13.17 7.34
N PRO A 698 21.26 13.49 6.09
CA PRO A 698 22.56 14.03 5.70
C PRO A 698 22.75 15.48 6.13
N ILE A 699 23.97 15.82 6.58
CA ILE A 699 24.37 17.21 6.84
C ILE A 699 25.34 17.63 5.75
N LEU A 700 24.86 18.49 4.87
CA LEU A 700 25.69 19.31 3.99
C LEU A 700 25.46 20.77 4.36
N LEU A 701 26.48 21.61 4.41
CA LEU A 701 26.36 23.03 4.79
C LEU A 701 27.28 23.92 3.94
N GLY A 702 26.95 25.20 3.86
CA GLY A 702 27.79 26.20 3.22
C GLY A 702 27.57 26.34 1.72
N ARG A 703 28.27 27.30 1.12
CA ARG A 703 28.02 27.77 -0.25
C ARG A 703 28.14 26.68 -1.30
N THR A 704 29.10 25.79 -1.13
CA THR A 704 29.47 24.77 -2.12
C THR A 704 28.82 23.42 -1.84
N SER A 705 27.79 23.38 -0.97
CA SER A 705 27.05 22.14 -0.64
C SER A 705 26.34 21.47 -1.82
N HIS A 706 26.11 22.20 -2.91
CA HIS A 706 25.59 21.66 -4.17
C HIS A 706 26.69 21.23 -5.17
N GLN A 707 27.95 21.46 -4.81
CA GLN A 707 29.14 21.31 -5.65
C GLN A 707 30.23 20.47 -4.97
N GLY A 708 29.87 19.65 -3.98
CA GLY A 708 30.77 18.73 -3.30
C GLY A 708 31.50 19.27 -2.07
N GLY A 709 31.15 20.46 -1.58
CA GLY A 709 31.69 21.03 -0.34
C GLY A 709 30.79 20.84 0.87
N GLY A 710 31.35 21.03 2.07
CA GLY A 710 30.64 21.04 3.34
C GLY A 710 29.80 19.79 3.68
N LEU A 711 30.19 18.62 3.19
CA LEU A 711 29.67 17.31 3.61
C LEU A 711 30.20 16.95 5.01
N PHE A 712 29.35 16.39 5.86
CA PHE A 712 29.71 15.87 7.18
C PHE A 712 29.37 14.39 7.32
N HIS A 713 30.17 13.68 8.11
CA HIS A 713 29.91 12.32 8.57
C HIS A 713 29.62 12.29 10.06
N ALA A 714 28.78 11.36 10.48
CA ALA A 714 28.56 11.02 11.86
C ALA A 714 29.83 10.43 12.47
N MET A 715 30.28 10.98 13.61
CA MET A 715 31.36 10.37 14.39
C MET A 715 30.75 9.22 15.21
N THR A 716 30.89 7.99 14.72
CA THR A 716 30.64 6.78 15.52
C THR A 716 31.84 6.56 16.44
N SER A 717 31.59 6.41 17.74
CA SER A 717 32.64 5.94 18.66
C SER A 717 33.21 4.62 18.10
N PRO A 718 34.53 4.42 18.07
CA PRO A 718 35.07 3.13 17.65
C PRO A 718 34.45 2.03 18.53
N PRO A 719 34.12 0.85 17.97
CA PRO A 719 33.73 -0.27 18.79
C PRO A 719 34.84 -0.49 19.82
N THR A 720 34.47 -0.47 21.10
CA THR A 720 35.34 -0.97 22.17
C THR A 720 35.80 -2.35 21.73
N ARG A 721 37.07 -2.47 21.33
CA ARG A 721 37.73 -3.76 21.24
C ARG A 721 37.64 -4.32 22.65
N ASN A 722 36.74 -5.29 22.85
CA ASN A 722 36.82 -6.13 24.03
C ASN A 722 38.18 -6.82 23.96
N ALA A 723 39.10 -6.37 24.81
CA ALA A 723 40.19 -7.20 25.27
C ALA A 723 39.57 -8.24 26.20
N GLY A 724 39.79 -9.53 25.90
CA GLY A 724 39.25 -10.67 26.64
C GLY A 724 38.69 -11.71 25.71
#